data_AF-A0A409XP98-F1
#
_entry.id   AF-A0A409XP98-F1
#
_cell.length_a   1.000
_cell.length_b   1.000
_cell.length_c   1.000
_cell.angle_alpha   90.00
_cell.angle_beta   90.00
_cell.angle_gamma   90.00
#
_symmetry.space_group_name_H-M   'P 1'
#
loop_
_entity.id
_entity.type
_entity.pdbx_description
1 polymer ?
#
loop_
_entity_poly.entity_id
_entity_poly.type
_entity_poly.pdbx_seq_one_letter_code
_entity_poly.pdbx_strand_id
1 'polypeptide(L)'
;MPTTQKAPILDKRFGDLVIKDTEIYKPGPGENLIEIRAASLNPVDWNIHKLGRYVDTFPCILGTDIAGDVEEPGERVTEFKKGDRLSKLTIWALLVLGGATSVVQIVIQFTKFSGFSPIFGTASLKNTEYLEYLEATDILGRNLSSSEIVSRIEDGQPVKYVYDAIGSARTQQVGLDILASRGAGGEDACSRPQVYDRIKLLETLYHDKLSGWLEKGIIKQAFRVVLRGFGLEISGASIGDLKALLLTAKFGKFVVADIPRESPGPGEILIKVQSASLNPVDWKVQKYDLLIDGYPAILGSDIAGDIVEVGEGVSDFKKGDRVFTQSIFKKTRGAFQQYVVSSTASISKIPPKLSYDDVSTLPMALTTAVAGLYSKPDTGLGIDPPLTDAAQGKYTGTPLVVLGGSSSVGQFVIQLAKISGFTPIIATASSKHIDSLKEIGASNVLDRNLSTALLKDEISKITSKPIQYVYDSIASEPTQQTAHDILSPGGRAVVVLPIVITPAEGKYISKTTAGQAHPDNAELFPAFYHDHVYGFLEKGYIVPNRVEILSGGLAGVPEGLERLEADKVSRLKLKFGEFIVADFPREAPGPGEILIKVQSAALNPVDWKIQKFDVLIDGYPAVLGSDIAGDVEEVGEGVTDFKKGDRVFVQAEFKKARGAFQKYVVSSAASTSKIPPKFTYDDVSTLPMALTTAYSGLYSKATTGLEIEPPLIDAALGKYSGTPLVVLGGSSSVGQFVIQLAKVSGFSPIITTASLKHADSLKAFGATHVLDRNLSSVALKDEISKITSKPIQYVYDSISFGPTQQTAIDVLSPGGRALFVLNSTVTPTEGKEIAQVFAGSTNPNNEQLIPSFYHDHVHGFLEKGFIIPNRVEVLPNGLAGAIEGLKRLEADQVSRLKLVARPQETL
;
A
#
# COMPACT_ATOMS: atom_id res chain seq x y z
N MET A 1 -56.39 -10.28 -16.97
CA MET A 1 -54.95 -10.22 -17.28
C MET A 1 -54.74 -10.62 -18.73
N PRO A 2 -53.70 -10.11 -19.42
CA PRO A 2 -53.34 -10.60 -20.75
C PRO A 2 -53.14 -12.13 -20.70
N THR A 3 -53.55 -12.86 -21.74
CA THR A 3 -53.41 -14.32 -21.80
C THR A 3 -51.99 -14.76 -22.17
N THR A 4 -51.14 -13.81 -22.58
CA THR A 4 -49.76 -14.04 -23.01
C THR A 4 -48.83 -12.95 -22.46
N GLN A 5 -47.55 -13.28 -22.27
CA GLN A 5 -46.48 -12.38 -21.83
C GLN A 5 -45.19 -12.61 -22.64
N LYS A 6 -44.29 -11.63 -22.68
CA LYS A 6 -42.94 -11.84 -23.24
C LYS A 6 -42.01 -12.42 -22.20
N ALA A 7 -41.31 -13.50 -22.54
CA ALA A 7 -40.33 -14.13 -21.66
C ALA A 7 -39.03 -14.46 -22.41
N PRO A 8 -37.88 -14.51 -21.72
CA PRO A 8 -36.64 -15.05 -22.27
C PRO A 8 -36.74 -16.57 -22.36
N ILE A 9 -36.99 -17.06 -23.57
CA ILE A 9 -37.19 -18.47 -23.87
C ILE A 9 -35.92 -19.04 -24.50
N LEU A 10 -35.52 -20.19 -23.96
CA LEU A 10 -34.56 -21.07 -24.59
C LEU A 10 -35.36 -22.14 -25.34
N ASP A 11 -35.39 -22.06 -26.67
CA ASP A 11 -36.27 -22.90 -27.49
C ASP A 11 -35.82 -24.37 -27.56
N LYS A 12 -34.52 -24.62 -27.40
CA LYS A 12 -33.91 -25.94 -27.46
C LYS A 12 -32.65 -25.96 -26.60
N ARG A 13 -32.23 -27.16 -26.17
CA ARG A 13 -30.99 -27.37 -25.41
C ARG A 13 -29.80 -26.77 -26.17
N PHE A 14 -29.00 -25.93 -25.49
CA PHE A 14 -27.88 -25.17 -26.07
C PHE A 14 -28.24 -24.19 -27.20
N GLY A 15 -29.53 -23.87 -27.38
CA GLY A 15 -29.96 -22.84 -28.31
C GLY A 15 -29.62 -21.43 -27.84
N ASP A 16 -29.91 -20.45 -28.69
CA ASP A 16 -29.82 -19.04 -28.30
C ASP A 16 -31.03 -18.66 -27.45
N LEU A 17 -30.79 -17.74 -26.51
CA LEU A 17 -31.85 -17.16 -25.70
C LEU A 17 -32.60 -16.10 -26.53
N VAL A 18 -33.92 -16.27 -26.69
CA VAL A 18 -34.76 -15.39 -27.51
C VAL A 18 -35.96 -14.90 -26.72
N ILE A 19 -36.36 -13.64 -26.90
CA ILE A 19 -37.58 -13.11 -26.27
C ILE A 19 -38.78 -13.47 -27.14
N LYS A 20 -39.75 -14.21 -26.58
CA LYS A 20 -40.98 -14.62 -27.27
C LYS A 20 -42.21 -14.45 -26.40
N ASP A 21 -43.37 -14.34 -27.05
CA ASP A 21 -44.65 -14.41 -26.37
C ASP A 21 -44.91 -15.85 -25.89
N THR A 22 -45.30 -16.01 -24.63
CA THR A 22 -45.68 -17.28 -23.99
C THR A 22 -47.00 -17.09 -23.27
N GLU A 23 -47.79 -18.15 -23.13
CA GLU A 23 -49.03 -18.10 -22.37
C GLU A 23 -48.76 -17.87 -20.87
N ILE A 24 -49.64 -17.10 -20.23
CA ILE A 24 -49.68 -16.98 -18.78
C ILE A 24 -50.58 -18.10 -18.26
N TYR A 25 -49.99 -19.09 -17.62
CA TYR A 25 -50.73 -20.22 -17.07
C TYR A 25 -51.50 -19.82 -15.81
N LYS A 26 -52.69 -20.39 -15.65
CA LYS A 26 -53.39 -20.34 -14.36
C LYS A 26 -52.62 -21.17 -13.33
N PRO A 27 -52.45 -20.68 -12.09
CA PRO A 27 -51.73 -21.43 -11.08
C PRO A 27 -52.50 -22.71 -10.75
N GLY A 28 -51.79 -23.84 -10.65
CA GLY A 28 -52.36 -25.08 -10.14
C GLY A 28 -52.72 -24.98 -8.64
N PRO A 29 -53.39 -26.00 -8.06
CA PRO A 29 -53.89 -25.91 -6.69
C PRO A 29 -52.84 -25.57 -5.62
N GLY A 30 -51.55 -25.90 -5.81
CA GLY A 30 -50.47 -25.58 -4.86
C GLY A 30 -49.51 -24.48 -5.33
N GLU A 31 -49.86 -23.74 -6.39
CA GLU A 31 -48.96 -22.78 -7.02
C GLU A 31 -49.44 -21.34 -6.82
N ASN A 32 -48.54 -20.36 -6.93
CA ASN A 32 -48.91 -18.95 -6.97
C ASN A 32 -48.62 -18.39 -8.35
N LEU A 33 -49.56 -17.63 -8.91
CA LEU A 33 -49.30 -16.75 -10.04
C LEU A 33 -48.75 -15.44 -9.51
N ILE A 34 -47.61 -15.02 -10.05
CA ILE A 34 -46.83 -13.90 -9.53
C ILE A 34 -46.61 -12.89 -10.65
N GLU A 35 -46.99 -11.63 -10.42
CA GLU A 35 -46.53 -10.53 -11.26
C GLU A 35 -45.08 -10.21 -10.89
N ILE A 36 -44.15 -10.64 -11.75
CA ILE A 36 -42.72 -10.46 -11.53
C ILE A 36 -42.37 -8.96 -11.66
N ARG A 37 -41.86 -8.37 -10.57
CA ARG A 37 -41.34 -6.99 -10.52
C ARG A 37 -39.84 -6.93 -10.80
N ALA A 38 -39.12 -7.99 -10.43
CA ALA A 38 -37.70 -8.14 -10.69
C ALA A 38 -37.35 -9.61 -10.88
N ALA A 39 -36.44 -9.89 -11.81
CA ALA A 39 -35.85 -11.20 -12.00
C ALA A 39 -34.34 -11.06 -12.20
N SER A 40 -33.57 -12.04 -11.76
CA SER A 40 -32.12 -12.10 -12.01
C SER A 40 -31.73 -13.47 -12.55
N LEU A 41 -30.69 -13.48 -13.39
CA LEU A 41 -30.04 -14.71 -13.82
C LEU A 41 -29.01 -15.14 -12.79
N ASN A 42 -29.01 -16.42 -12.43
CA ASN A 42 -28.09 -17.01 -11.46
C ASN A 42 -27.27 -18.17 -12.08
N PRO A 43 -26.38 -18.82 -11.32
CA PRO A 43 -25.60 -19.96 -11.83
C PRO A 43 -26.45 -21.13 -12.34
N VAL A 44 -27.69 -21.32 -11.85
CA VAL A 44 -28.62 -22.34 -12.37
C VAL A 44 -29.09 -21.96 -13.77
N ASP A 45 -29.48 -20.71 -13.99
CA ASP A 45 -29.85 -20.22 -15.33
C ASP A 45 -28.69 -20.34 -16.33
N TRP A 46 -27.47 -20.08 -15.87
CA TRP A 46 -26.27 -20.28 -16.68
C TRP A 46 -26.03 -21.77 -17.00
N ASN A 47 -26.22 -22.67 -16.04
CA ASN A 47 -26.08 -24.11 -16.24
C ASN A 47 -27.17 -24.68 -17.16
N ILE A 48 -28.41 -24.17 -17.09
CA ILE A 48 -29.50 -24.53 -18.02
C ILE A 48 -29.12 -24.10 -19.44
N HIS A 49 -28.68 -22.86 -19.62
CA HIS A 49 -28.36 -22.31 -20.94
C HIS A 49 -27.07 -22.90 -21.55
N LYS A 50 -25.98 -22.97 -20.78
CA LYS A 50 -24.65 -23.34 -21.30
C LYS A 50 -24.33 -24.81 -21.17
N LEU A 51 -24.86 -25.50 -20.15
CA LEU A 51 -24.58 -26.92 -19.91
C LEU A 51 -25.79 -27.83 -20.16
N GLY A 52 -26.97 -27.27 -20.45
CA GLY A 52 -28.18 -28.05 -20.73
C GLY A 52 -28.65 -28.91 -19.54
N ARG A 53 -28.24 -28.52 -18.32
CA ARG A 53 -28.53 -29.25 -17.07
C ARG A 53 -29.85 -28.76 -16.45
N TYR A 54 -30.45 -29.59 -15.59
CA TYR A 54 -31.65 -29.29 -14.77
C TYR A 54 -33.00 -29.17 -15.48
N VAL A 55 -33.03 -29.05 -16.81
CA VAL A 55 -34.27 -28.99 -17.59
C VAL A 55 -34.23 -30.02 -18.73
N ASP A 56 -35.23 -30.90 -18.75
CA ASP A 56 -35.35 -31.97 -19.75
C ASP A 56 -36.36 -31.67 -20.87
N THR A 57 -37.14 -30.60 -20.73
CA THR A 57 -38.17 -30.19 -21.72
C THR A 57 -37.95 -28.75 -22.17
N PHE A 58 -37.97 -28.52 -23.49
CA PHE A 58 -37.86 -27.21 -24.12
C PHE A 58 -39.11 -26.96 -24.99
N PRO A 59 -39.56 -25.70 -25.18
CA PRO A 59 -38.97 -24.45 -24.72
C PRO A 59 -39.02 -24.26 -23.19
N CYS A 60 -38.02 -23.59 -22.61
CA CYS A 60 -38.02 -23.25 -21.18
C CYS A 60 -37.71 -21.77 -20.93
N ILE A 61 -38.23 -21.21 -19.84
CA ILE A 61 -38.03 -19.80 -19.46
C ILE A 61 -36.88 -19.71 -18.45
N LEU A 62 -35.94 -18.77 -18.66
CA LEU A 62 -34.83 -18.50 -17.73
C LEU A 62 -35.17 -17.34 -16.77
N GLY A 63 -34.50 -17.31 -15.61
CA GLY A 63 -34.72 -16.34 -14.54
C GLY A 63 -35.32 -17.00 -13.31
N THR A 64 -34.59 -17.95 -12.71
CA THR A 64 -35.08 -18.75 -11.58
C THR A 64 -35.22 -17.97 -10.27
N ASP A 65 -34.49 -16.86 -10.13
CA ASP A 65 -34.61 -15.95 -9.00
C ASP A 65 -35.53 -14.78 -9.36
N ILE A 66 -36.70 -14.75 -8.71
CA ILE A 66 -37.78 -13.80 -9.02
C ILE A 66 -38.29 -13.14 -7.75
N ALA A 67 -38.75 -11.92 -7.90
CA ALA A 67 -39.41 -11.13 -6.88
C ALA A 67 -40.63 -10.45 -7.49
N GLY A 68 -41.76 -10.51 -6.82
CA GLY A 68 -43.02 -10.03 -7.37
C GLY A 68 -44.19 -10.05 -6.39
N ASP A 69 -45.33 -9.62 -6.89
CA ASP A 69 -46.58 -9.60 -6.14
C ASP A 69 -47.43 -10.84 -6.52
N VAL A 70 -48.06 -11.49 -5.54
CA VAL A 70 -49.02 -12.57 -5.81
C VAL A 70 -50.22 -11.97 -6.51
N GLU A 71 -50.48 -12.40 -7.73
CA GLU A 71 -51.65 -11.98 -8.50
C GLU A 71 -52.85 -12.91 -8.26
N GLU A 72 -52.59 -14.20 -8.11
CA GLU A 72 -53.61 -15.23 -7.87
C GLU A 72 -52.95 -16.42 -7.15
N PRO A 73 -53.31 -16.71 -5.89
CA PRO A 73 -52.89 -17.94 -5.23
C PRO A 73 -53.74 -19.12 -5.73
N GLY A 74 -53.13 -20.29 -5.84
CA GLY A 74 -53.81 -21.54 -6.16
C GLY A 74 -54.74 -22.00 -5.04
N GLU A 75 -55.72 -22.84 -5.36
CA GLU A 75 -56.84 -23.22 -4.48
C GLU A 75 -56.44 -23.77 -3.09
N ARG A 76 -55.27 -24.42 -2.98
CA ARG A 76 -54.71 -24.99 -1.73
C ARG A 76 -53.59 -24.15 -1.12
N VAL A 77 -53.23 -23.01 -1.71
CA VAL A 77 -52.28 -22.07 -1.11
C VAL A 77 -53.02 -21.22 -0.10
N THR A 78 -52.72 -21.40 1.19
CA THR A 78 -53.41 -20.72 2.30
C THR A 78 -52.56 -19.64 2.96
N GLU A 79 -51.26 -19.72 2.76
CA GLU A 79 -50.22 -18.90 3.36
C GLU A 79 -50.04 -17.54 2.66
N PHE A 80 -50.43 -17.43 1.38
CA PHE A 80 -50.32 -16.21 0.56
C PHE A 80 -51.67 -15.80 -0.01
N LYS A 81 -51.91 -14.48 -0.09
CA LYS A 81 -53.10 -13.89 -0.73
C LYS A 81 -52.70 -12.93 -1.84
N LYS A 82 -53.64 -12.63 -2.74
CA LYS A 82 -53.46 -11.62 -3.78
C LYS A 82 -52.96 -10.29 -3.18
N GLY A 83 -51.87 -9.75 -3.76
CA GLY A 83 -51.18 -8.55 -3.32
C GLY A 83 -50.03 -8.78 -2.32
N ASP A 84 -49.85 -10.00 -1.80
CA ASP A 84 -48.69 -10.31 -0.97
C ASP A 84 -47.40 -10.28 -1.81
N ARG A 85 -46.33 -9.75 -1.23
CA ARG A 85 -45.00 -9.69 -1.87
C ARG A 85 -44.18 -10.92 -1.54
N LEU A 86 -43.55 -11.49 -2.56
CA LEU A 86 -42.70 -12.66 -2.38
C LEU A 86 -41.41 -12.56 -3.20
N SER A 87 -40.39 -13.26 -2.74
CA SER A 87 -39.18 -13.53 -3.49
C SER A 87 -38.83 -15.01 -3.42
N LYS A 88 -38.24 -15.51 -4.52
CA LYS A 88 -37.67 -16.84 -4.65
C LYS A 88 -36.19 -16.67 -4.96
N LEU A 89 -35.34 -17.26 -4.12
CA LEU A 89 -33.89 -17.24 -4.27
C LEU A 89 -33.35 -18.66 -4.22
N THR A 90 -32.49 -19.00 -5.18
CA THR A 90 -31.85 -20.31 -5.28
C THR A 90 -30.41 -20.22 -4.74
N ILE A 91 -30.16 -20.78 -3.55
CA ILE A 91 -28.82 -20.79 -2.91
C ILE A 91 -28.23 -22.21 -2.93
N TRP A 92 -26.93 -22.31 -3.20
CA TRP A 92 -26.17 -23.54 -3.02
C TRP A 92 -25.39 -23.46 -1.70
N ALA A 93 -25.55 -24.44 -0.82
CA ALA A 93 -24.73 -24.57 0.37
C ALA A 93 -23.80 -25.78 0.21
N LEU A 94 -22.49 -25.56 0.34
CA LEU A 94 -21.53 -26.64 0.51
C LEU A 94 -21.56 -27.06 1.98
N LEU A 95 -22.05 -28.26 2.26
CA LEU A 95 -21.91 -28.89 3.57
C LEU A 95 -20.68 -29.79 3.55
N VAL A 96 -19.67 -29.43 4.34
CA VAL A 96 -18.51 -30.29 4.61
C VAL A 96 -18.75 -30.99 5.93
N LEU A 97 -19.12 -32.26 5.87
CA LEU A 97 -19.23 -33.13 7.05
C LEU A 97 -18.19 -34.24 6.91
N GLY A 98 -17.20 -34.26 7.80
CA GLY A 98 -16.31 -35.41 7.99
C GLY A 98 -15.46 -35.82 6.78
N GLY A 99 -14.96 -34.87 5.98
CA GLY A 99 -13.97 -35.16 4.93
C GLY A 99 -14.50 -35.62 3.58
N ALA A 100 -15.82 -35.64 3.36
CA ALA A 100 -16.42 -35.79 2.03
C ALA A 100 -17.22 -34.54 1.65
N THR A 101 -16.97 -34.03 0.45
CA THR A 101 -17.67 -32.86 -0.11
C THR A 101 -18.97 -33.34 -0.77
N SER A 102 -20.11 -33.07 -0.15
CA SER A 102 -21.42 -33.30 -0.76
C SER A 102 -22.07 -31.97 -1.09
N VAL A 103 -22.50 -31.81 -2.35
CA VAL A 103 -23.19 -30.60 -2.78
C VAL A 103 -24.69 -30.77 -2.52
N VAL A 104 -25.25 -29.98 -1.60
CA VAL A 104 -26.68 -30.01 -1.25
C VAL A 104 -27.35 -28.74 -1.79
N GLN A 105 -28.43 -28.91 -2.56
CA GLN A 105 -29.27 -27.81 -2.99
C GLN A 105 -30.25 -27.46 -1.84
N ILE A 106 -30.14 -26.26 -1.27
CA ILE A 106 -31.08 -25.76 -0.27
C ILE A 106 -31.98 -24.73 -0.96
N VAL A 107 -33.23 -25.11 -1.23
CA VAL A 107 -34.25 -24.18 -1.72
C VAL A 107 -34.88 -23.51 -0.51
N ILE A 108 -34.55 -22.24 -0.25
CA ILE A 108 -35.23 -21.44 0.77
C ILE A 108 -36.51 -20.90 0.14
N GLN A 109 -37.67 -21.35 0.61
CA GLN A 109 -38.97 -20.96 0.06
C GLN A 109 -39.73 -20.01 1.00
N PHE A 110 -40.03 -18.83 0.44
CA PHE A 110 -41.02 -17.81 0.77
C PHE A 110 -40.97 -17.11 2.14
N THR A 111 -40.78 -15.78 2.13
CA THR A 111 -41.00 -14.91 3.30
C THR A 111 -42.15 -13.95 3.02
N LYS A 112 -43.21 -14.02 3.83
CA LYS A 112 -44.35 -13.08 3.80
C LYS A 112 -43.97 -11.79 4.54
N PHE A 113 -43.94 -10.65 3.86
CA PHE A 113 -43.71 -9.36 4.51
C PHE A 113 -45.04 -8.74 4.95
N SER A 114 -45.36 -8.81 6.24
CA SER A 114 -46.44 -8.01 6.84
C SER A 114 -45.95 -7.33 8.12
N GLY A 115 -45.81 -6.00 8.06
CA GLY A 115 -45.66 -5.14 9.24
C GLY A 115 -44.26 -5.10 9.86
N PHE A 116 -43.84 -3.90 10.28
CA PHE A 116 -42.53 -3.59 10.84
C PHE A 116 -42.44 -3.99 12.33
N SER A 117 -41.38 -4.71 12.73
CA SER A 117 -40.67 -4.56 14.02
C SER A 117 -39.30 -5.27 13.95
N PRO A 118 -38.20 -4.66 14.45
CA PRO A 118 -36.85 -5.17 14.30
C PRO A 118 -36.48 -6.11 15.45
N ILE A 119 -36.16 -7.36 15.15
CA ILE A 119 -35.47 -8.26 16.08
C ILE A 119 -34.34 -8.95 15.32
N PHE A 120 -33.10 -8.59 15.63
CA PHE A 120 -31.95 -9.47 15.41
C PHE A 120 -32.05 -10.63 16.40
N GLY A 121 -32.41 -11.80 15.90
CA GLY A 121 -32.25 -13.06 16.62
C GLY A 121 -31.30 -13.94 15.83
N THR A 122 -30.23 -14.39 16.47
CA THR A 122 -29.59 -15.65 16.09
C THR A 122 -30.70 -16.69 15.94
N ALA A 123 -30.80 -17.34 14.78
CA ALA A 123 -31.60 -18.55 14.68
C ALA A 123 -30.88 -19.65 15.47
N SER A 124 -31.09 -19.68 16.79
CA SER A 124 -30.98 -20.95 17.50
C SER A 124 -32.00 -21.87 16.85
N LEU A 125 -31.61 -23.08 16.48
CA LEU A 125 -32.52 -24.18 16.22
C LEU A 125 -33.37 -24.41 17.48
N LYS A 126 -34.47 -23.66 17.61
CA LYS A 126 -35.48 -23.77 18.67
C LYS A 126 -36.90 -23.81 18.11
N ASN A 127 -37.05 -23.99 16.80
CA ASN A 127 -38.33 -24.41 16.23
C ASN A 127 -38.26 -25.91 15.96
N THR A 128 -38.78 -26.67 16.92
CA THR A 128 -38.92 -28.13 16.95
C THR A 128 -40.05 -28.67 16.05
N GLU A 129 -40.48 -27.94 15.02
CA GLU A 129 -41.59 -28.38 14.15
C GLU A 129 -41.15 -29.15 12.89
N TYR A 130 -39.84 -29.34 12.65
CA TYR A 130 -39.33 -30.11 11.51
C TYR A 130 -38.61 -31.42 11.88
N LEU A 131 -38.72 -31.88 13.13
CA LEU A 131 -38.10 -33.13 13.60
C LEU A 131 -39.06 -34.34 13.62
N GLU A 132 -40.34 -34.19 13.26
CA GLU A 132 -41.31 -35.29 13.29
C GLU A 132 -41.14 -36.36 12.19
N TYR A 133 -40.19 -36.19 11.26
CA TYR A 133 -40.00 -37.11 10.13
C TYR A 133 -38.63 -37.81 10.10
N LEU A 134 -37.90 -37.85 11.22
CA LEU A 134 -36.63 -38.58 11.31
C LEU A 134 -36.82 -39.92 12.02
N GLU A 135 -36.88 -41.00 11.27
CA GLU A 135 -36.68 -42.34 11.82
C GLU A 135 -35.18 -42.57 12.05
N ALA A 136 -34.80 -42.75 13.32
CA ALA A 136 -33.42 -42.95 13.71
C ALA A 136 -33.29 -44.16 14.64
N THR A 137 -32.18 -44.87 14.52
CA THR A 137 -31.83 -45.98 15.40
C THR A 137 -30.61 -45.64 16.25
N ASP A 138 -30.50 -46.27 17.42
CA ASP A 138 -29.22 -46.29 18.12
C ASP A 138 -28.18 -47.15 17.37
N ILE A 139 -26.95 -47.17 17.89
CA ILE A 139 -25.83 -47.92 17.31
C ILE A 139 -26.06 -49.45 17.27
N LEU A 140 -27.09 -49.95 17.96
CA LEU A 140 -27.49 -51.36 17.96
C LEU A 140 -28.70 -51.63 17.05
N GLY A 141 -29.21 -50.60 16.36
CA GLY A 141 -30.30 -50.73 15.37
C GLY A 141 -31.70 -50.67 15.96
N ARG A 142 -31.87 -50.23 17.21
CA ARG A 142 -33.20 -50.03 17.82
C ARG A 142 -33.75 -48.64 17.47
N ASN A 143 -34.98 -48.59 16.95
CA ASN A 143 -35.68 -47.32 16.66
C ASN A 143 -35.83 -46.46 17.93
N LEU A 144 -35.55 -45.17 17.78
CA LEU A 144 -35.61 -44.17 18.84
C LEU A 144 -36.84 -43.28 18.65
N SER A 145 -37.49 -42.92 19.75
CA SER A 145 -38.55 -41.90 19.72
C SER A 145 -37.97 -40.49 19.53
N SER A 146 -38.75 -39.56 18.99
CA SER A 146 -38.30 -38.19 18.70
C SER A 146 -37.74 -37.46 19.95
N SER A 147 -38.31 -37.73 21.13
CA SER A 147 -37.80 -37.21 22.41
C SER A 147 -36.47 -37.84 22.84
N GLU A 148 -36.24 -39.12 22.57
CA GLU A 148 -34.96 -39.80 22.85
C GLU A 148 -33.85 -39.32 21.91
N ILE A 149 -34.18 -39.01 20.66
CA ILE A 149 -33.23 -38.48 19.67
C ILE A 149 -32.72 -37.10 20.14
N VAL A 150 -33.62 -36.22 20.57
CA VAL A 150 -33.27 -34.88 21.06
C VAL A 150 -32.39 -34.96 22.31
N SER A 151 -32.77 -35.76 23.30
CA SER A 151 -31.98 -35.92 24.53
C SER A 151 -30.58 -36.49 24.25
N ARG A 152 -30.44 -37.46 23.35
CA ARG A 152 -29.12 -38.02 23.00
C ARG A 152 -28.22 -37.04 22.25
N ILE A 153 -28.81 -36.17 21.43
CA ILE A 153 -28.06 -35.12 20.72
C ILE A 153 -27.57 -34.06 21.71
N GLU A 154 -28.42 -33.65 22.66
CA GLU A 154 -28.06 -32.70 23.71
C GLU A 154 -26.94 -33.23 24.63
N ASP A 155 -26.94 -34.55 24.88
CA ASP A 155 -25.92 -35.24 25.68
C ASP A 155 -24.69 -35.72 24.87
N GLY A 156 -24.60 -35.42 23.57
CA GLY A 156 -23.45 -35.72 22.71
C GLY A 156 -23.28 -37.20 22.32
N GLN A 157 -24.35 -38.01 22.39
CA GLN A 157 -24.36 -39.44 22.04
C GLN A 157 -24.66 -39.66 20.55
N PRO A 158 -24.01 -40.63 19.87
CA PRO A 158 -24.19 -40.88 18.44
C PRO A 158 -25.53 -41.55 18.10
N VAL A 159 -26.19 -41.08 17.03
CA VAL A 159 -27.47 -41.58 16.51
C VAL A 159 -27.35 -41.83 14.99
N LYS A 160 -27.98 -42.90 14.47
CA LYS A 160 -27.91 -43.29 13.05
C LYS A 160 -29.27 -43.12 12.38
N TYR A 161 -29.33 -42.31 11.32
CA TYR A 161 -30.57 -41.99 10.61
C TYR A 161 -30.86 -42.98 9.47
N VAL A 162 -32.14 -43.31 9.26
CA VAL A 162 -32.60 -44.11 8.12
C VAL A 162 -33.44 -43.20 7.22
N TYR A 163 -33.06 -43.06 5.95
CA TYR A 163 -33.74 -42.20 4.98
C TYR A 163 -34.52 -43.09 4.00
N ASP A 164 -35.84 -42.94 3.92
CA ASP A 164 -36.67 -43.56 2.89
C ASP A 164 -37.12 -42.50 1.88
N ALA A 165 -36.87 -42.76 0.60
CA ALA A 165 -36.99 -41.81 -0.50
C ALA A 165 -38.06 -42.28 -1.48
N ILE A 166 -39.33 -41.96 -1.26
CA ILE A 166 -40.40 -42.23 -2.25
C ILE A 166 -41.40 -41.07 -2.29
N GLY A 167 -41.37 -40.31 -3.38
CA GLY A 167 -42.29 -39.20 -3.65
C GLY A 167 -42.12 -38.52 -5.02
N SER A 168 -41.91 -39.32 -6.08
CA SER A 168 -42.05 -39.04 -7.54
C SER A 168 -41.49 -37.71 -8.12
N ALA A 169 -40.32 -37.67 -8.77
CA ALA A 169 -39.94 -38.28 -10.06
C ALA A 169 -40.45 -37.54 -11.32
N ARG A 170 -39.65 -36.59 -11.84
CA ARG A 170 -39.47 -36.35 -13.29
C ARG A 170 -38.24 -35.49 -13.65
N THR A 171 -37.05 -35.86 -13.19
CA THR A 171 -35.73 -35.48 -13.76
C THR A 171 -34.62 -36.04 -12.88
N GLN A 172 -34.40 -37.35 -12.89
CA GLN A 172 -33.12 -37.94 -12.49
C GLN A 172 -33.04 -39.37 -12.99
N GLN A 173 -32.77 -39.50 -14.29
CA GLN A 173 -32.03 -40.63 -14.80
C GLN A 173 -31.10 -40.12 -15.90
N VAL A 174 -29.85 -39.85 -15.51
CA VAL A 174 -28.61 -40.10 -16.23
C VAL A 174 -27.51 -39.55 -15.33
N GLY A 175 -26.73 -40.45 -14.73
CA GLY A 175 -25.54 -40.05 -14.01
C GLY A 175 -25.03 -40.98 -12.93
N LEU A 176 -25.39 -42.26 -12.90
CA LEU A 176 -24.62 -43.33 -12.23
C LEU A 176 -25.12 -44.72 -12.69
N ASP A 177 -25.13 -44.93 -14.01
CA ASP A 177 -25.20 -46.25 -14.65
C ASP A 177 -24.04 -46.42 -15.65
N ILE A 178 -22.83 -46.08 -15.20
CA ILE A 178 -21.60 -46.74 -15.67
C ILE A 178 -20.90 -47.25 -14.39
N LEU A 179 -20.92 -48.59 -14.24
CA LEU A 179 -20.38 -49.45 -13.17
C LEU A 179 -21.30 -49.61 -11.95
N ALA A 180 -22.02 -50.71 -11.69
CA ALA A 180 -22.21 -52.02 -12.32
C ALA A 180 -23.45 -52.65 -11.64
N SER A 181 -24.43 -53.26 -12.31
CA SER A 181 -24.41 -54.71 -12.56
C SER A 181 -25.75 -55.22 -13.11
N ARG A 182 -25.71 -55.85 -14.29
CA ARG A 182 -26.14 -57.26 -14.37
C ARG A 182 -24.98 -58.02 -14.96
N GLY A 183 -24.50 -58.99 -14.19
CA GLY A 183 -23.30 -59.74 -14.48
C GLY A 183 -23.35 -60.44 -15.84
N ALA A 184 -22.18 -60.57 -16.44
CA ALA A 184 -21.56 -61.88 -16.47
C ALA A 184 -20.14 -61.68 -15.93
N GLY A 185 -19.63 -62.66 -15.20
CA GLY A 185 -18.37 -62.52 -14.45
C GLY A 185 -17.16 -62.07 -15.27
N GLY A 186 -16.11 -61.66 -14.55
CA GLY A 186 -14.77 -61.46 -15.09
C GLY A 186 -14.20 -60.07 -14.84
N GLU A 187 -13.25 -60.02 -13.90
CA GLU A 187 -11.99 -59.26 -13.85
C GLU A 187 -11.84 -57.83 -14.42
N ASP A 188 -11.13 -57.02 -13.61
CA ASP A 188 -10.22 -55.91 -13.94
C ASP A 188 -10.73 -54.61 -14.60
N ALA A 189 -10.78 -53.52 -13.80
CA ALA A 189 -10.75 -52.15 -14.31
C ALA A 189 -10.24 -51.12 -13.26
N CYS A 190 -9.12 -51.41 -12.59
CA CYS A 190 -8.42 -50.45 -11.72
C CYS A 190 -7.11 -49.97 -12.39
N SER A 191 -7.20 -49.17 -13.46
CA SER A 191 -6.03 -48.45 -14.01
C SER A 191 -6.35 -47.49 -15.17
N ARG A 192 -6.84 -46.26 -14.90
CA ARG A 192 -6.73 -45.13 -15.88
C ARG A 192 -6.50 -43.76 -15.19
N PRO A 193 -5.33 -43.11 -15.39
CA PRO A 193 -5.01 -41.79 -14.81
C PRO A 193 -5.86 -40.60 -15.29
N GLN A 194 -6.70 -40.75 -16.32
CA GLN A 194 -7.36 -39.61 -16.99
C GLN A 194 -8.66 -39.11 -16.35
N VAL A 195 -9.22 -39.81 -15.36
CA VAL A 195 -10.49 -39.42 -14.70
C VAL A 195 -10.26 -38.50 -13.49
N TYR A 196 -9.15 -38.70 -12.77
CA TYR A 196 -8.78 -37.86 -11.61
C TYR A 196 -8.38 -36.43 -12.02
N ASP A 197 -7.74 -36.29 -13.18
CA ASP A 197 -7.31 -34.98 -13.71
C ASP A 197 -8.48 -34.11 -14.20
N ARG A 198 -9.59 -34.72 -14.67
CA ARG A 198 -10.78 -33.97 -15.10
C ARG A 198 -11.61 -33.41 -13.94
N ILE A 199 -11.60 -34.06 -12.78
CA ILE A 199 -12.32 -33.59 -11.58
C ILE A 199 -11.56 -32.41 -10.94
N LYS A 200 -10.21 -32.47 -10.87
CA LYS A 200 -9.40 -31.33 -10.43
C LYS A 200 -9.51 -30.12 -11.38
N LEU A 201 -9.58 -30.35 -12.70
CA LEU A 201 -9.77 -29.27 -13.67
C LEU A 201 -11.14 -28.58 -13.51
N LEU A 202 -12.19 -29.32 -13.14
CA LEU A 202 -13.53 -28.79 -12.90
C LEU A 202 -13.64 -28.01 -11.57
N GLU A 203 -13.03 -28.48 -10.49
CA GLU A 203 -12.98 -27.74 -9.21
C GLU A 203 -12.19 -26.42 -9.35
N THR A 204 -11.08 -26.44 -10.10
CA THR A 204 -10.27 -25.24 -10.35
C THR A 204 -11.01 -24.21 -11.23
N LEU A 205 -11.71 -24.67 -12.28
CA LEU A 205 -12.53 -23.80 -13.14
C LEU A 205 -13.77 -23.23 -12.44
N TYR A 206 -14.33 -23.94 -11.45
CA TYR A 206 -15.48 -23.48 -10.67
C TYR A 206 -15.06 -22.43 -9.63
N HIS A 207 -13.92 -22.61 -8.96
CA HIS A 207 -13.39 -21.64 -8.01
C HIS A 207 -12.93 -20.34 -8.68
N ASP A 208 -12.21 -20.40 -9.80
CA ASP A 208 -11.69 -19.20 -10.50
C ASP A 208 -12.78 -18.32 -11.14
N LYS A 209 -13.90 -18.92 -11.54
CA LYS A 209 -15.02 -18.16 -12.11
C LYS A 209 -15.96 -17.58 -11.06
N LEU A 210 -16.16 -18.28 -9.94
CA LEU A 210 -16.98 -17.77 -8.83
C LEU A 210 -16.28 -16.60 -8.12
N SER A 211 -14.96 -16.70 -7.92
CA SER A 211 -14.13 -15.59 -7.43
C SER A 211 -14.15 -14.42 -8.41
N GLY A 212 -14.01 -14.67 -9.71
CA GLY A 212 -14.14 -13.64 -10.74
C GLY A 212 -15.52 -12.97 -10.83
N TRP A 213 -16.60 -13.63 -10.37
CA TRP A 213 -17.95 -13.04 -10.32
C TRP A 213 -18.21 -12.26 -9.03
N LEU A 214 -17.60 -12.66 -7.92
CA LEU A 214 -17.56 -11.91 -6.66
C LEU A 214 -16.70 -10.64 -6.80
N GLU A 215 -15.53 -10.73 -7.44
CA GLU A 215 -14.65 -9.58 -7.73
C GLU A 215 -15.31 -8.57 -8.69
N LYS A 216 -16.10 -9.04 -9.66
CA LYS A 216 -16.83 -8.17 -10.60
C LYS A 216 -18.16 -7.64 -10.06
N GLY A 217 -18.54 -7.99 -8.82
CA GLY A 217 -19.73 -7.47 -8.15
C GLY A 217 -21.07 -7.89 -8.76
N ILE A 218 -21.10 -8.88 -9.65
CA ILE A 218 -22.30 -9.29 -10.41
C ILE A 218 -23.38 -9.86 -9.47
N ILE A 219 -22.98 -10.61 -8.45
CA ILE A 219 -23.87 -11.14 -7.41
C ILE A 219 -24.44 -9.99 -6.54
N LYS A 220 -23.63 -8.96 -6.27
CA LYS A 220 -24.01 -7.75 -5.50
C LYS A 220 -24.98 -6.86 -6.31
N GLN A 221 -24.85 -6.82 -7.63
CA GLN A 221 -25.79 -6.13 -8.54
C GLN A 221 -27.14 -6.85 -8.63
N ALA A 222 -27.16 -8.18 -8.74
CA ALA A 222 -28.40 -8.98 -8.73
C ALA A 222 -29.21 -8.73 -7.44
N PHE A 223 -28.53 -8.70 -6.29
CA PHE A 223 -29.16 -8.43 -4.99
C PHE A 223 -29.74 -7.00 -4.88
N ARG A 224 -29.05 -6.00 -5.44
CA ARG A 224 -29.50 -4.59 -5.42
C ARG A 224 -30.68 -4.32 -6.36
N VAL A 225 -30.76 -5.01 -7.49
CA VAL A 225 -31.88 -4.89 -8.46
C VAL A 225 -33.16 -5.46 -7.85
N VAL A 226 -33.08 -6.59 -7.14
CA VAL A 226 -34.20 -7.20 -6.43
C VAL A 226 -34.74 -6.28 -5.33
N LEU A 227 -33.88 -5.63 -4.55
CA LEU A 227 -34.29 -4.75 -3.45
C LEU A 227 -34.89 -3.41 -3.91
N ARG A 228 -34.38 -2.82 -5.01
CA ARG A 228 -34.96 -1.59 -5.61
C ARG A 228 -36.37 -1.83 -6.19
N GLY A 229 -36.65 -3.02 -6.70
CA GLY A 229 -37.97 -3.39 -7.21
C GLY A 229 -39.10 -3.38 -6.17
N PHE A 230 -38.77 -3.39 -4.88
CA PHE A 230 -39.73 -3.37 -3.77
C PHE A 230 -40.02 -1.98 -3.18
N GLY A 231 -39.38 -0.91 -3.68
CA GLY A 231 -39.50 0.43 -3.10
C GLY A 231 -38.96 0.53 -1.65
N LEU A 232 -38.14 -0.44 -1.24
CA LEU A 232 -37.49 -0.47 0.07
C LEU A 232 -36.17 0.29 -0.04
N GLU A 233 -36.16 1.55 0.39
CA GLU A 233 -34.91 2.19 0.81
C GLU A 233 -34.50 1.60 2.16
N ILE A 234 -33.27 1.11 2.23
CA ILE A 234 -32.67 0.63 3.48
C ILE A 234 -32.36 1.86 4.32
N SER A 235 -33.34 2.32 5.11
CA SER A 235 -33.14 3.35 6.13
C SER A 235 -32.59 2.69 7.40
N GLY A 236 -31.27 2.58 7.47
CA GLY A 236 -30.55 2.08 8.64
C GLY A 236 -29.14 1.66 8.29
N ALA A 237 -28.19 2.58 8.50
CA ALA A 237 -26.75 2.50 8.21
C ALA A 237 -26.37 2.45 6.72
N SER A 238 -25.74 3.54 6.26
CA SER A 238 -24.91 3.49 5.07
C SER A 238 -23.88 2.36 5.21
N ILE A 239 -23.93 1.33 4.36
CA ILE A 239 -22.75 0.51 4.09
C ILE A 239 -21.79 1.43 3.32
N GLY A 240 -20.98 2.20 4.05
CA GLY A 240 -19.77 2.77 3.50
C GLY A 240 -18.77 1.63 3.38
N ASP A 241 -18.33 1.34 2.17
CA ASP A 241 -17.24 0.40 1.88
C ASP A 241 -15.96 0.90 2.60
N LEU A 242 -15.68 0.38 3.81
CA LEU A 242 -14.48 0.72 4.57
C LEU A 242 -13.31 -0.15 4.08
N LYS A 243 -12.17 0.48 3.84
CA LYS A 243 -10.96 -0.20 3.35
C LYS A 243 -10.09 -0.70 4.51
N ALA A 244 -9.55 -1.90 4.33
CA ALA A 244 -8.49 -2.47 5.16
C ALA A 244 -7.43 -3.15 4.29
N LEU A 245 -6.22 -3.27 4.84
CA LEU A 245 -5.17 -4.08 4.25
C LEU A 245 -5.23 -5.50 4.83
N LEU A 246 -5.69 -6.44 4.01
CA LEU A 246 -5.87 -7.84 4.39
C LEU A 246 -4.65 -8.67 4.04
N LEU A 247 -4.14 -9.41 5.01
CA LEU A 247 -3.36 -10.61 4.75
C LEU A 247 -4.35 -11.76 4.54
N THR A 248 -4.52 -12.22 3.29
CA THR A 248 -5.64 -13.10 2.92
C THR A 248 -5.44 -14.58 3.27
N ALA A 249 -4.19 -15.00 3.41
CA ALA A 249 -3.80 -16.35 3.76
C ALA A 249 -2.43 -16.34 4.44
N LYS A 250 -2.07 -17.47 5.04
CA LYS A 250 -0.74 -17.71 5.62
C LYS A 250 0.36 -17.46 4.61
N PHE A 251 1.34 -16.63 4.98
CA PHE A 251 2.43 -16.15 4.12
C PHE A 251 1.96 -15.43 2.84
N GLY A 252 0.69 -15.00 2.80
CA GLY A 252 0.07 -14.38 1.66
C GLY A 252 0.59 -12.96 1.39
N LYS A 253 0.17 -12.42 0.26
CA LYS A 253 0.35 -10.99 -0.03
C LYS A 253 -0.75 -10.18 0.63
N PHE A 254 -0.43 -8.93 0.94
CA PHE A 254 -1.44 -7.97 1.35
C PHE A 254 -2.34 -7.57 0.18
N VAL A 255 -3.62 -7.39 0.47
CA VAL A 255 -4.64 -6.92 -0.48
C VAL A 255 -5.47 -5.85 0.19
N VAL A 256 -5.61 -4.69 -0.46
CA VAL A 256 -6.57 -3.67 -0.01
C VAL A 256 -7.98 -4.13 -0.41
N ALA A 257 -8.86 -4.30 0.57
CA ALA A 257 -10.21 -4.79 0.34
C ALA A 257 -11.23 -4.05 1.20
N ASP A 258 -12.50 -4.18 0.82
CA ASP A 258 -13.63 -3.68 1.60
C ASP A 258 -13.96 -4.63 2.74
N ILE A 259 -14.17 -4.06 3.93
CA ILE A 259 -14.55 -4.76 5.15
C ILE A 259 -15.81 -4.14 5.75
N PRO A 260 -16.63 -4.92 6.48
CA PRO A 260 -17.72 -4.36 7.25
C PRO A 260 -17.19 -3.48 8.37
N ARG A 261 -17.93 -2.41 8.69
CA ARG A 261 -17.69 -1.61 9.90
C ARG A 261 -18.12 -2.40 11.13
N GLU A 262 -17.22 -2.52 12.10
CA GLU A 262 -17.55 -3.09 13.41
C GLU A 262 -18.13 -2.01 14.35
N SER A 263 -18.98 -2.44 15.29
CA SER A 263 -19.48 -1.60 16.37
C SER A 263 -18.73 -1.91 17.68
N PRO A 264 -18.46 -0.91 18.52
CA PRO A 264 -17.82 -1.12 19.82
C PRO A 264 -18.80 -1.80 20.80
N GLY A 265 -18.32 -2.82 21.53
CA GLY A 265 -19.04 -3.42 22.65
C GLY A 265 -18.86 -2.65 23.97
N PRO A 266 -19.35 -3.18 25.11
CA PRO A 266 -19.15 -2.57 26.42
C PRO A 266 -17.67 -2.32 26.74
N GLY A 267 -17.31 -1.13 27.20
CA GLY A 267 -15.93 -0.74 27.50
C GLY A 267 -15.01 -0.58 26.27
N GLU A 268 -15.57 -0.61 25.06
CA GLU A 268 -14.84 -0.39 23.81
C GLU A 268 -15.23 0.94 23.15
N ILE A 269 -14.39 1.40 22.23
CA ILE A 269 -14.63 2.56 21.39
C ILE A 269 -14.28 2.22 19.94
N LEU A 270 -14.88 2.94 19.00
CA LEU A 270 -14.52 2.87 17.59
C LEU A 270 -13.72 4.11 17.21
N ILE A 271 -12.53 3.88 16.69
CA ILE A 271 -11.59 4.93 16.29
C ILE A 271 -11.57 5.00 14.76
N LYS A 272 -11.78 6.18 14.20
CA LYS A 272 -11.41 6.49 12.81
C LYS A 272 -9.91 6.73 12.78
N VAL A 273 -9.17 5.83 12.15
CA VAL A 273 -7.70 5.89 12.09
C VAL A 273 -7.31 7.07 11.20
N GLN A 274 -6.56 8.00 11.77
CA GLN A 274 -5.99 9.15 11.05
C GLN A 274 -4.52 8.89 10.70
N SER A 275 -3.81 8.15 11.54
CA SER A 275 -2.41 7.80 11.34
C SER A 275 -2.11 6.44 11.97
N ALA A 276 -1.35 5.61 11.26
CA ALA A 276 -0.83 4.34 11.74
C ALA A 276 0.65 4.23 11.38
N SER A 277 1.45 3.66 12.29
CA SER A 277 2.89 3.52 12.08
C SER A 277 3.32 2.06 11.94
N LEU A 278 4.39 1.85 11.18
CA LEU A 278 4.96 0.51 10.97
C LEU A 278 5.93 0.10 12.07
N ASN A 279 5.95 -1.19 12.40
CA ASN A 279 6.81 -1.83 13.37
C ASN A 279 7.51 -3.05 12.78
N PRO A 280 8.71 -3.43 13.27
CA PRO A 280 9.34 -4.69 12.87
C PRO A 280 8.48 -5.94 13.11
N VAL A 281 7.56 -5.90 14.09
CA VAL A 281 6.63 -7.01 14.33
C VAL A 281 5.62 -7.20 13.19
N ASP A 282 5.24 -6.14 12.48
CA ASP A 282 4.20 -6.20 11.45
C ASP A 282 4.64 -7.07 10.26
N TRP A 283 5.88 -6.92 9.79
CA TRP A 283 6.43 -7.79 8.74
C TRP A 283 6.76 -9.20 9.26
N LYS A 284 7.18 -9.31 10.53
CA LYS A 284 7.45 -10.63 11.16
C LYS A 284 6.19 -11.47 11.28
N VAL A 285 5.06 -10.87 11.62
CA VAL A 285 3.75 -11.55 11.67
C VAL A 285 3.40 -12.12 10.29
N GLN A 286 3.56 -11.33 9.23
CA GLN A 286 3.34 -11.80 7.85
C GLN A 286 4.31 -12.94 7.46
N LYS A 287 5.61 -12.76 7.72
CA LYS A 287 6.67 -13.67 7.25
C LYS A 287 6.71 -15.00 8.02
N TYR A 288 6.45 -14.96 9.32
CA TYR A 288 6.61 -16.11 10.21
C TYR A 288 5.29 -16.70 10.70
N ASP A 289 4.14 -16.14 10.32
CA ASP A 289 2.80 -16.57 10.77
C ASP A 289 2.70 -16.66 12.29
N LEU A 290 2.91 -15.52 12.95
CA LEU A 290 2.92 -15.41 14.40
C LEU A 290 1.75 -14.53 14.86
N LEU A 291 1.26 -14.76 16.08
CA LEU A 291 0.36 -13.86 16.84
C LEU A 291 -1.08 -13.69 16.32
N ILE A 292 -1.44 -14.13 15.11
CA ILE A 292 -2.81 -13.99 14.56
C ILE A 292 -3.66 -15.26 14.73
N ASP A 293 -4.97 -15.07 14.90
CA ASP A 293 -5.95 -16.11 15.24
C ASP A 293 -6.79 -16.62 14.04
N GLY A 294 -6.52 -16.14 12.82
CA GLY A 294 -7.12 -16.67 11.59
C GLY A 294 -7.05 -15.70 10.41
N TYR A 295 -7.41 -16.19 9.22
CA TYR A 295 -7.37 -15.45 7.96
C TYR A 295 -8.77 -15.25 7.34
N PRO A 296 -9.01 -14.20 6.53
CA PRO A 296 -8.10 -13.06 6.25
C PRO A 296 -7.91 -12.15 7.47
N ALA A 297 -6.69 -11.68 7.72
CA ALA A 297 -6.33 -10.89 8.91
C ALA A 297 -5.93 -9.44 8.55
N ILE A 298 -6.18 -8.50 9.47
CA ILE A 298 -5.69 -7.12 9.41
C ILE A 298 -4.52 -6.99 10.37
N LEU A 299 -3.38 -6.47 9.90
CA LEU A 299 -2.18 -6.27 10.70
C LEU A 299 -2.01 -4.81 11.15
N GLY A 300 -0.86 -4.49 11.74
CA GLY A 300 -0.50 -3.17 12.26
C GLY A 300 -0.87 -3.03 13.73
N SER A 301 -0.01 -2.34 14.51
CA SER A 301 -0.23 -2.17 15.94
C SER A 301 -0.41 -0.72 16.40
N ASP A 302 0.14 0.27 15.70
CA ASP A 302 0.12 1.64 16.19
C ASP A 302 -1.08 2.41 15.62
N ILE A 303 -1.96 2.95 16.48
CA ILE A 303 -3.15 3.70 16.08
C ILE A 303 -3.11 5.11 16.68
N ALA A 304 -3.37 6.13 15.85
CA ALA A 304 -3.86 7.44 16.30
C ALA A 304 -5.05 7.87 15.45
N GLY A 305 -6.08 8.42 16.09
CA GLY A 305 -7.31 8.76 15.40
C GLY A 305 -8.36 9.45 16.25
N ASP A 306 -9.56 9.55 15.69
CA ASP A 306 -10.70 10.19 16.34
C ASP A 306 -11.71 9.15 16.80
N ILE A 307 -12.21 9.29 18.03
CA ILE A 307 -13.33 8.48 18.50
C ILE A 307 -14.58 8.86 17.71
N VAL A 308 -15.18 7.90 17.01
CA VAL A 308 -16.43 8.11 16.26
C VAL A 308 -17.66 7.50 16.91
N GLU A 309 -17.46 6.52 17.79
CA GLU A 309 -18.50 5.80 18.53
C GLU A 309 -17.92 5.29 19.86
N VAL A 310 -18.75 5.27 20.91
CA VAL A 310 -18.39 4.74 22.22
C VAL A 310 -19.38 3.64 22.59
N GLY A 311 -18.87 2.55 23.16
CA GLY A 311 -19.68 1.44 23.62
C GLY A 311 -20.31 1.70 24.99
N GLU A 312 -21.14 0.74 25.44
CA GLU A 312 -21.81 0.81 26.73
C GLU A 312 -20.82 0.94 27.90
N GLY A 313 -21.14 1.77 28.89
CA GLY A 313 -20.32 1.94 30.10
C GLY A 313 -19.07 2.81 29.93
N VAL A 314 -18.79 3.35 28.75
CA VAL A 314 -17.67 4.27 28.52
C VAL A 314 -18.07 5.71 28.91
N SER A 315 -17.45 6.25 29.97
CA SER A 315 -17.68 7.64 30.43
C SER A 315 -16.52 8.59 30.22
N ASP A 316 -15.28 8.09 30.25
CA ASP A 316 -14.07 8.92 30.27
C ASP A 316 -13.66 9.44 28.87
N PHE A 317 -14.31 8.88 27.85
CA PHE A 317 -14.10 9.19 26.44
C PHE A 317 -15.42 9.52 25.76
N LYS A 318 -15.37 10.43 24.79
CA LYS A 318 -16.54 10.79 23.96
C LYS A 318 -16.17 10.87 22.49
N LYS A 319 -17.21 10.79 21.64
CA LYS A 319 -17.09 11.06 20.20
C LYS A 319 -16.40 12.41 19.95
N GLY A 320 -15.43 12.42 19.05
CA GLY A 320 -14.61 13.58 18.69
C GLY A 320 -13.33 13.72 19.51
N ASP A 321 -13.13 12.94 20.58
CA ASP A 321 -11.85 12.94 21.28
C ASP A 321 -10.75 12.37 20.37
N ARG A 322 -9.59 13.05 20.36
CA ARG A 322 -8.38 12.63 19.66
C ARG A 322 -7.58 11.68 20.54
N VAL A 323 -7.27 10.48 20.06
CA VAL A 323 -6.68 9.41 20.88
C VAL A 323 -5.59 8.61 20.15
N PHE A 324 -4.72 7.96 20.92
CA PHE A 324 -3.77 6.97 20.42
C PHE A 324 -3.70 5.73 21.33
N THR A 325 -3.46 4.57 20.73
CA THR A 325 -3.44 3.27 21.43
C THR A 325 -2.69 2.21 20.63
N GLN A 326 -2.35 1.10 21.29
CA GLN A 326 -1.79 -0.09 20.65
C GLN A 326 -2.95 -1.04 20.32
N SER A 327 -3.03 -1.47 19.07
CA SER A 327 -3.99 -2.49 18.64
C SER A 327 -3.59 -3.89 19.14
N ILE A 328 -4.53 -4.83 19.08
CA ILE A 328 -4.29 -6.24 19.42
C ILE A 328 -4.17 -7.09 18.15
N PHE A 329 -3.34 -8.14 18.19
CA PHE A 329 -3.16 -9.09 17.09
C PHE A 329 -4.35 -10.07 17.01
N LYS A 330 -5.53 -9.54 16.66
CA LYS A 330 -6.72 -10.32 16.29
C LYS A 330 -7.09 -10.04 14.85
N LYS A 331 -7.69 -11.03 14.18
CA LYS A 331 -8.08 -11.01 12.77
C LYS A 331 -8.66 -9.67 12.28
N THR A 332 -9.50 -8.99 13.08
CA THR A 332 -10.17 -7.74 12.68
C THR A 332 -9.74 -6.50 13.44
N ARG A 333 -8.78 -6.59 14.37
CA ARG A 333 -8.43 -5.49 15.30
C ARG A 333 -7.05 -4.88 15.03
N GLY A 334 -6.47 -5.10 13.85
CA GLY A 334 -5.21 -4.48 13.42
C GLY A 334 -5.35 -3.01 13.06
N ALA A 335 -4.24 -2.26 13.05
CA ALA A 335 -4.22 -0.83 12.76
C ALA A 335 -4.35 -0.48 11.26
N PHE A 336 -4.05 -1.40 10.34
CA PHE A 336 -4.05 -1.14 8.89
C PHE A 336 -5.46 -1.20 8.28
N GLN A 337 -6.35 -0.36 8.79
CA GLN A 337 -7.73 -0.20 8.35
C GLN A 337 -8.24 1.20 8.68
N GLN A 338 -9.31 1.65 8.02
CA GLN A 338 -9.84 3.00 8.21
C GLN A 338 -10.53 3.21 9.56
N TYR A 339 -11.09 2.15 10.15
CA TYR A 339 -11.75 2.20 11.45
C TYR A 339 -11.39 0.95 12.26
N VAL A 340 -11.12 1.12 13.55
CA VAL A 340 -10.73 0.02 14.41
C VAL A 340 -11.40 0.16 15.77
N VAL A 341 -11.94 -0.95 16.27
CA VAL A 341 -12.46 -1.00 17.64
C VAL A 341 -11.31 -1.28 18.60
N SER A 342 -11.26 -0.54 19.69
CA SER A 342 -10.25 -0.69 20.73
C SER A 342 -10.89 -0.65 22.12
N SER A 343 -10.26 -1.32 23.08
CA SER A 343 -10.61 -1.20 24.49
C SER A 343 -10.18 0.17 25.04
N THR A 344 -10.97 0.72 25.97
CA THR A 344 -10.59 1.93 26.71
C THR A 344 -9.53 1.69 27.79
N ALA A 345 -9.18 0.45 28.10
CA ALA A 345 -8.27 0.11 29.19
C ALA A 345 -6.81 0.57 28.94
N SER A 346 -6.41 0.85 27.70
CA SER A 346 -5.04 1.25 27.38
C SER A 346 -5.00 2.25 26.22
N ILE A 347 -5.67 3.37 26.44
CA ILE A 347 -5.76 4.47 25.48
C ILE A 347 -5.41 5.78 26.16
N SER A 348 -4.87 6.73 25.39
CA SER A 348 -4.65 8.08 25.89
C SER A 348 -5.11 9.13 24.89
N LYS A 349 -5.47 10.30 25.43
CA LYS A 349 -5.84 11.48 24.63
C LYS A 349 -4.60 12.11 24.02
N ILE A 350 -4.78 12.84 22.92
CA ILE A 350 -3.71 13.55 22.23
C ILE A 350 -3.69 15.00 22.73
N PRO A 351 -2.58 15.48 23.33
CA PRO A 351 -2.44 16.90 23.66
C PRO A 351 -2.61 17.80 22.43
N PRO A 352 -3.23 19.00 22.56
CA PRO A 352 -3.55 19.84 21.40
C PRO A 352 -2.37 20.20 20.50
N LYS A 353 -1.15 20.25 21.05
CA LYS A 353 0.09 20.60 20.34
C LYS A 353 0.68 19.46 19.51
N LEU A 354 0.21 18.23 19.69
CA LEU A 354 0.73 17.05 18.98
C LEU A 354 -0.21 16.65 17.85
N SER A 355 0.38 16.30 16.70
CA SER A 355 -0.33 15.77 15.55
C SER A 355 -0.65 14.28 15.73
N TYR A 356 -1.53 13.71 14.89
CA TYR A 356 -1.74 12.26 14.86
C TYR A 356 -0.45 11.52 14.43
N ASP A 357 0.33 12.15 13.54
CA ASP A 357 1.62 11.64 13.09
C ASP A 357 2.70 11.74 14.16
N ASP A 358 2.57 12.60 15.15
CA ASP A 358 3.47 12.55 16.30
C ASP A 358 3.12 11.34 17.16
N VAL A 359 1.88 11.29 17.64
CA VAL A 359 1.50 10.31 18.66
C VAL A 359 1.40 8.87 18.15
N SER A 360 1.19 8.62 16.86
CA SER A 360 1.17 7.24 16.36
C SER A 360 2.57 6.60 16.34
N THR A 361 3.67 7.31 16.66
CA THR A 361 4.99 6.64 16.82
C THR A 361 5.13 5.95 18.18
N LEU A 362 4.26 6.27 19.14
CA LEU A 362 4.38 5.87 20.53
C LEU A 362 3.94 4.42 20.79
N PRO A 363 2.74 3.95 20.36
CA PRO A 363 2.07 2.83 21.03
C PRO A 363 2.93 1.58 21.23
N MET A 364 3.47 0.97 20.17
CA MET A 364 4.29 -0.23 20.29
C MET A 364 5.65 0.05 20.94
N ALA A 365 6.36 1.10 20.49
CA ALA A 365 7.73 1.35 20.92
C ALA A 365 7.80 1.84 22.38
N LEU A 366 6.90 2.72 22.79
CA LEU A 366 6.78 3.21 24.17
C LEU A 366 6.29 2.09 25.10
N THR A 367 5.31 1.28 24.69
CA THR A 367 4.87 0.10 25.45
C THR A 367 6.03 -0.87 25.66
N THR A 368 6.85 -1.11 24.64
CA THR A 368 8.04 -1.97 24.76
C THR A 368 9.06 -1.40 25.74
N ALA A 369 9.32 -0.09 25.70
CA ALA A 369 10.23 0.57 26.63
C ALA A 369 9.74 0.50 28.08
N VAL A 370 8.45 0.79 28.31
CA VAL A 370 7.79 0.74 29.62
C VAL A 370 7.80 -0.68 30.19
N ALA A 371 7.39 -1.68 29.42
CA ALA A 371 7.42 -3.08 29.88
C ALA A 371 8.85 -3.53 30.19
N GLY A 372 9.80 -3.25 29.29
CA GLY A 372 11.17 -3.70 29.50
C GLY A 372 11.84 -3.06 30.72
N LEU A 373 11.56 -1.79 31.00
CA LEU A 373 12.07 -1.12 32.21
C LEU A 373 11.34 -1.60 33.47
N TYR A 374 10.02 -1.55 33.48
CA TYR A 374 9.24 -1.53 34.71
C TYR A 374 8.47 -2.82 35.02
N SER A 375 8.31 -3.74 34.07
CA SER A 375 7.72 -5.05 34.36
C SER A 375 8.63 -5.86 35.29
N LYS A 376 8.05 -6.88 35.92
CA LYS A 376 8.69 -7.73 36.93
C LYS A 376 10.04 -8.29 36.45
N PRO A 377 10.98 -8.62 37.35
CA PRO A 377 12.34 -9.03 36.97
C PRO A 377 12.47 -10.22 36.00
N ASP A 378 11.45 -11.06 35.90
CA ASP A 378 11.35 -12.18 34.97
C ASP A 378 11.03 -11.76 33.52
N THR A 379 10.41 -10.60 33.34
CA THR A 379 9.85 -10.09 32.07
C THR A 379 10.30 -8.66 31.74
N GLY A 380 11.04 -8.01 32.63
CA GLY A 380 11.63 -6.69 32.51
C GLY A 380 12.82 -6.52 33.47
N LEU A 381 13.25 -5.28 33.72
CA LEU A 381 14.31 -4.98 34.68
C LEU A 381 13.81 -4.93 36.14
N GLY A 382 12.50 -4.79 36.35
CA GLY A 382 11.88 -4.72 37.66
C GLY A 382 12.24 -3.45 38.43
N ILE A 383 12.37 -2.32 37.72
CA ILE A 383 12.59 -1.02 38.34
C ILE A 383 11.24 -0.32 38.60
N ASP A 384 11.21 0.62 39.55
CA ASP A 384 9.97 1.31 39.90
C ASP A 384 9.54 2.26 38.78
N PRO A 385 8.28 2.19 38.34
CA PRO A 385 7.77 3.08 37.31
C PRO A 385 7.66 4.51 37.86
N PRO A 386 8.03 5.55 37.09
CA PRO A 386 8.10 6.93 37.56
C PRO A 386 6.72 7.61 37.62
N LEU A 387 5.70 6.89 38.11
CA LEU A 387 4.31 7.35 38.17
C LEU A 387 4.06 8.29 39.36
N THR A 388 4.99 8.35 40.32
CA THR A 388 4.90 9.27 41.47
C THR A 388 6.13 10.16 41.52
N ASP A 389 6.01 11.35 42.13
CA ASP A 389 7.13 12.27 42.32
C ASP A 389 8.27 11.63 43.11
N ALA A 390 7.97 10.71 44.04
CA ALA A 390 8.97 9.98 44.83
C ALA A 390 9.70 8.90 44.00
N ALA A 391 9.05 8.33 42.98
CA ALA A 391 9.67 7.36 42.07
C ALA A 391 10.49 8.05 40.96
N GLN A 392 10.10 9.27 40.58
CA GLN A 392 10.90 10.13 39.71
C GLN A 392 12.23 10.46 40.40
N GLY A 393 13.36 10.26 39.71
CA GLY A 393 14.68 10.51 40.29
C GLY A 393 15.25 9.39 41.19
N LYS A 394 14.50 8.31 41.48
CA LYS A 394 14.91 7.23 42.40
C LYS A 394 16.25 6.58 42.02
N TYR A 395 16.59 6.55 40.74
CA TYR A 395 17.80 5.92 40.22
C TYR A 395 18.98 6.88 40.04
N THR A 396 18.97 8.03 40.72
CA THR A 396 20.06 9.01 40.67
C THR A 396 21.41 8.39 41.03
N GLY A 397 22.38 8.57 40.15
CA GLY A 397 23.73 8.04 40.28
C GLY A 397 23.86 6.56 39.89
N THR A 398 22.79 5.91 39.43
CA THR A 398 22.85 4.53 38.91
C THR A 398 23.06 4.57 37.40
N PRO A 399 24.10 3.90 36.86
CA PRO A 399 24.29 3.78 35.42
C PRO A 399 23.23 2.87 34.77
N LEU A 400 22.74 3.27 33.60
CA LEU A 400 21.98 2.41 32.69
C LEU A 400 22.66 2.39 31.32
N VAL A 401 22.87 1.20 30.76
CA VAL A 401 23.35 1.06 29.38
C VAL A 401 22.18 0.71 28.45
N VAL A 402 22.02 1.47 27.37
CA VAL A 402 21.01 1.23 26.32
C VAL A 402 21.72 0.82 25.03
N LEU A 403 21.67 -0.47 24.69
CA LEU A 403 22.18 -0.94 23.41
C LEU A 403 21.15 -0.64 22.31
N GLY A 404 21.59 0.10 21.28
CA GLY A 404 20.71 0.55 20.19
C GLY A 404 19.90 1.80 20.50
N GLY A 405 20.49 2.80 21.16
CA GLY A 405 19.79 4.02 21.59
C GLY A 405 19.09 4.81 20.49
N SER A 406 19.48 4.65 19.21
CA SER A 406 18.81 5.29 18.07
C SER A 406 17.58 4.53 17.55
N SER A 407 17.29 3.32 18.05
CA SER A 407 16.06 2.60 17.72
C SER A 407 14.83 3.32 18.30
N SER A 408 13.62 3.07 17.77
CA SER A 408 12.40 3.71 18.32
C SER A 408 12.20 3.37 19.80
N VAL A 409 12.43 2.10 20.17
CA VAL A 409 12.36 1.64 21.57
C VAL A 409 13.47 2.29 22.41
N GLY A 410 14.72 2.25 21.94
CA GLY A 410 15.88 2.82 22.64
C GLY A 410 15.73 4.31 22.96
N GLN A 411 15.14 5.08 22.05
CA GLN A 411 14.83 6.50 22.28
C GLN A 411 13.84 6.70 23.43
N PHE A 412 12.80 5.88 23.55
CA PHE A 412 11.86 5.95 24.68
C PHE A 412 12.47 5.42 25.98
N VAL A 413 13.35 4.41 25.91
CA VAL A 413 14.10 3.93 27.08
C VAL A 413 14.98 5.04 27.64
N ILE A 414 15.68 5.81 26.80
CA ILE A 414 16.50 6.95 27.25
C ILE A 414 15.67 8.00 27.98
N GLN A 415 14.52 8.37 27.41
CA GLN A 415 13.62 9.37 27.99
C GLN A 415 13.03 8.90 29.33
N LEU A 416 12.53 7.66 29.37
CA LEU A 416 11.99 7.06 30.59
C LEU A 416 13.06 6.88 31.66
N ALA A 417 14.28 6.49 31.28
CA ALA A 417 15.41 6.40 32.19
C ALA A 417 15.78 7.76 32.79
N LYS A 418 15.72 8.83 32.00
CA LYS A 418 15.92 10.20 32.48
C LYS A 418 14.87 10.60 33.52
N ILE A 419 13.60 10.29 33.26
CA ILE A 419 12.49 10.55 34.21
C ILE A 419 12.66 9.72 35.50
N SER A 420 13.08 8.45 35.37
CA SER A 420 13.42 7.58 36.51
C SER A 420 14.69 8.02 37.26
N GLY A 421 15.48 8.95 36.72
CA GLY A 421 16.65 9.53 37.36
C GLY A 421 17.98 8.85 37.08
N PHE A 422 18.07 7.91 36.13
CA PHE A 422 19.34 7.24 35.84
C PHE A 422 20.41 8.26 35.44
N THR A 423 21.61 8.08 35.97
CA THR A 423 22.79 8.85 35.54
C THR A 423 24.08 8.09 35.91
N PRO A 424 24.99 7.86 34.95
CA PRO A 424 24.89 8.21 33.53
C PRO A 424 23.93 7.28 32.76
N ILE A 425 23.26 7.82 31.74
CA ILE A 425 22.56 7.04 30.71
C ILE A 425 23.54 6.90 29.53
N ILE A 426 24.03 5.68 29.30
CA ILE A 426 25.04 5.38 28.27
C ILE A 426 24.36 4.64 27.13
N ALA A 427 24.23 5.27 25.97
CA ALA A 427 23.61 4.68 24.80
C ALA A 427 24.64 4.25 23.75
N THR A 428 24.42 3.14 23.04
CA THR A 428 25.19 2.82 21.81
C THR A 428 24.39 3.19 20.57
N ALA A 429 25.00 3.91 19.64
CA ALA A 429 24.38 4.32 18.38
C ALA A 429 25.44 4.66 17.32
N SER A 430 25.00 4.92 16.08
CA SER A 430 25.88 5.55 15.08
C SER A 430 26.22 6.99 15.50
N SER A 431 27.46 7.43 15.26
CA SER A 431 27.96 8.76 15.61
C SER A 431 27.09 9.92 15.10
N LYS A 432 26.42 9.75 13.94
CA LYS A 432 25.47 10.73 13.39
C LYS A 432 24.23 11.00 14.25
N HIS A 433 24.04 10.27 15.36
CA HIS A 433 22.87 10.40 16.25
C HIS A 433 23.22 10.94 17.64
N ILE A 434 24.49 11.25 17.92
CA ILE A 434 24.95 11.65 19.26
C ILE A 434 24.15 12.84 19.81
N ASP A 435 24.10 13.95 19.07
CA ASP A 435 23.49 15.19 19.58
C ASP A 435 22.01 15.01 19.89
N SER A 436 21.30 14.33 19.01
CA SER A 436 19.88 14.07 19.22
C SER A 436 19.56 13.10 20.35
N LEU A 437 20.45 12.13 20.62
CA LEU A 437 20.24 11.21 21.73
C LEU A 437 20.54 11.91 23.07
N LYS A 438 21.49 12.85 23.08
CA LYS A 438 21.74 13.72 24.22
C LYS A 438 20.57 14.65 24.51
N GLU A 439 19.96 15.22 23.47
CA GLU A 439 18.77 16.07 23.59
C GLU A 439 17.62 15.38 24.35
N ILE A 440 17.38 14.10 24.05
CA ILE A 440 16.32 13.31 24.71
C ILE A 440 16.74 12.65 26.03
N GLY A 441 18.01 12.78 26.45
CA GLY A 441 18.44 12.40 27.80
C GLY A 441 19.68 11.53 27.94
N ALA A 442 20.30 11.05 26.86
CA ALA A 442 21.52 10.26 26.98
C ALA A 442 22.65 11.13 27.55
N SER A 443 23.31 10.68 28.62
CA SER A 443 24.48 11.35 29.17
C SER A 443 25.70 11.14 28.26
N ASN A 444 25.82 9.92 27.72
CA ASN A 444 26.91 9.50 26.87
C ASN A 444 26.37 8.67 25.71
N VAL A 445 26.97 8.85 24.53
CA VAL A 445 26.64 8.07 23.34
C VAL A 445 27.94 7.51 22.78
N LEU A 446 28.06 6.19 22.75
CA LEU A 446 29.22 5.45 22.27
C LEU A 446 28.93 4.85 20.90
N ASP A 447 29.96 4.69 20.07
CA ASP A 447 29.78 4.09 18.74
C ASP A 447 29.35 2.62 18.88
N ARG A 448 28.24 2.29 18.22
CA ARG A 448 27.68 0.92 18.19
C ARG A 448 28.61 -0.13 17.58
N ASN A 449 29.61 0.27 16.81
CA ASN A 449 30.55 -0.63 16.15
C ASN A 449 31.76 -0.99 17.02
N LEU A 450 31.86 -0.43 18.24
CA LEU A 450 32.90 -0.84 19.18
C LEU A 450 32.76 -2.33 19.51
N SER A 451 33.88 -3.03 19.60
CA SER A 451 33.90 -4.38 20.16
C SER A 451 33.47 -4.34 21.63
N THR A 452 32.94 -5.44 22.16
CA THR A 452 32.54 -5.53 23.58
C THR A 452 33.67 -5.11 24.53
N ALA A 453 34.92 -5.48 24.23
CA ALA A 453 36.08 -5.09 25.04
C ALA A 453 36.30 -3.57 25.04
N LEU A 454 36.31 -2.94 23.86
CA LEU A 454 36.46 -1.49 23.75
C LEU A 454 35.26 -0.74 24.37
N LEU A 455 34.05 -1.28 24.22
CA LEU A 455 32.86 -0.70 24.85
C LEU A 455 32.97 -0.72 26.38
N LYS A 456 33.46 -1.81 26.98
CA LYS A 456 33.73 -1.88 28.42
C LYS A 456 34.75 -0.83 28.86
N ASP A 457 35.83 -0.69 28.10
CA ASP A 457 36.87 0.29 28.39
C ASP A 457 36.30 1.71 28.34
N GLU A 458 35.51 2.06 27.32
CA GLU A 458 34.85 3.37 27.23
C GLU A 458 33.83 3.60 28.34
N ILE A 459 33.04 2.59 28.70
CA ILE A 459 32.11 2.66 29.85
C ILE A 459 32.88 2.92 31.16
N SER A 460 34.02 2.26 31.36
CA SER A 460 34.83 2.42 32.58
C SER A 460 35.41 3.84 32.74
N LYS A 461 35.64 4.54 31.61
CA LYS A 461 36.05 5.96 31.60
C LYS A 461 34.90 6.90 31.98
N ILE A 462 33.65 6.48 31.76
CA ILE A 462 32.45 7.26 32.09
C ILE A 462 32.03 7.04 33.55
N THR A 463 32.10 5.81 34.04
CA THR A 463 31.68 5.48 35.40
C THR A 463 32.49 4.33 35.99
N SER A 464 32.81 4.45 37.28
CA SER A 464 33.40 3.38 38.09
C SER A 464 32.36 2.52 38.80
N LYS A 465 31.07 2.86 38.70
CA LYS A 465 29.98 2.11 39.34
C LYS A 465 29.66 0.84 38.56
N PRO A 466 29.21 -0.24 39.24
CA PRO A 466 28.83 -1.48 38.56
C PRO A 466 27.63 -1.24 37.63
N ILE A 467 27.67 -1.83 36.44
CA ILE A 467 26.56 -1.82 35.50
C ILE A 467 25.54 -2.87 35.93
N GLN A 468 24.52 -2.42 36.66
CA GLN A 468 23.45 -3.28 37.18
C GLN A 468 22.27 -3.42 36.21
N TYR A 469 22.14 -2.51 35.24
CA TYR A 469 21.01 -2.46 34.31
C TYR A 469 21.48 -2.26 32.88
N VAL A 470 21.02 -3.13 31.98
CA VAL A 470 21.22 -3.02 30.54
C VAL A 470 19.89 -3.21 29.82
N TYR A 471 19.56 -2.32 28.89
CA TYR A 471 18.43 -2.49 27.99
C TYR A 471 18.95 -2.71 26.57
N ASP A 472 18.73 -3.89 26.01
CA ASP A 472 19.08 -4.19 24.62
C ASP A 472 17.86 -4.10 23.70
N SER A 473 17.79 -2.99 22.97
CA SER A 473 16.71 -2.71 22.00
C SER A 473 16.96 -3.29 20.61
N ILE A 474 18.12 -3.95 20.40
CA ILE A 474 18.47 -4.63 19.14
C ILE A 474 18.26 -6.13 19.28
N ALA A 475 18.73 -6.70 20.40
CA ALA A 475 18.55 -8.09 20.80
C ALA A 475 19.03 -9.13 19.75
N SER A 476 20.05 -8.76 18.98
CA SER A 476 20.84 -9.70 18.18
C SER A 476 21.75 -10.54 19.07
N GLU A 477 22.18 -11.73 18.64
CA GLU A 477 23.13 -12.55 19.42
C GLU A 477 24.37 -11.75 19.87
N PRO A 478 25.05 -10.94 19.02
CA PRO A 478 26.17 -10.12 19.47
C PRO A 478 25.79 -9.09 20.53
N THR A 479 24.66 -8.39 20.39
CA THR A 479 24.24 -7.38 21.37
C THR A 479 23.77 -7.99 22.68
N GLN A 480 23.15 -9.17 22.65
CA GLN A 480 22.83 -9.94 23.86
C GLN A 480 24.12 -10.36 24.58
N GLN A 481 25.13 -10.84 23.84
CA GLN A 481 26.44 -11.18 24.41
C GLN A 481 27.12 -9.95 24.99
N THR A 482 27.09 -8.80 24.30
CA THR A 482 27.58 -7.54 24.84
C THR A 482 26.85 -7.15 26.12
N ALA A 483 25.52 -7.23 26.15
CA ALA A 483 24.71 -6.93 27.34
C ALA A 483 25.09 -7.82 28.52
N HIS A 484 25.21 -9.13 28.29
CA HIS A 484 25.72 -10.08 29.28
C HIS A 484 27.11 -9.69 29.80
N ASP A 485 28.03 -9.37 28.89
CA ASP A 485 29.43 -9.19 29.21
C ASP A 485 29.69 -7.91 30.01
N ILE A 486 28.99 -6.82 29.71
CA ILE A 486 29.10 -5.55 30.45
C ILE A 486 28.40 -5.58 31.80
N LEU A 487 27.41 -6.46 31.97
CA LEU A 487 26.63 -6.57 33.19
C LEU A 487 27.53 -7.02 34.36
N SER A 488 27.35 -6.39 35.52
CA SER A 488 28.00 -6.82 36.76
C SER A 488 27.27 -8.00 37.39
N PRO A 489 27.92 -8.81 38.27
CA PRO A 489 27.22 -9.81 39.06
C PRO A 489 26.04 -9.20 39.83
N GLY A 490 24.92 -9.91 39.86
CA GLY A 490 23.63 -9.46 40.39
C GLY A 490 22.81 -8.59 39.44
N GLY A 491 23.41 -8.12 38.33
CA GLY A 491 22.76 -7.23 37.38
C GLY A 491 21.73 -7.92 36.49
N ARG A 492 20.88 -7.10 35.88
CA ARG A 492 19.81 -7.53 34.96
C ARG A 492 19.95 -6.85 33.60
N ALA A 493 19.79 -7.63 32.55
CA ALA A 493 19.57 -7.13 31.21
C ALA A 493 18.16 -7.49 30.73
N VAL A 494 17.55 -6.64 29.92
CA VAL A 494 16.30 -6.93 29.23
C VAL A 494 16.52 -6.86 27.72
N VAL A 495 15.94 -7.81 26.99
CA VAL A 495 16.02 -7.90 25.52
C VAL A 495 14.63 -7.88 24.89
N VAL A 496 14.52 -7.35 23.67
CA VAL A 496 13.24 -7.22 22.94
C VAL A 496 12.96 -8.39 21.97
N LEU A 497 13.90 -9.32 21.80
CA LEU A 497 13.76 -10.53 20.97
C LEU A 497 14.08 -11.78 21.80
N PRO A 498 13.77 -13.01 21.31
CA PRO A 498 14.11 -14.24 22.02
C PRO A 498 15.57 -14.28 22.48
N ILE A 499 15.77 -14.76 23.71
CA ILE A 499 17.11 -14.94 24.28
C ILE A 499 17.77 -16.10 23.54
N VAL A 500 18.97 -15.85 23.02
CA VAL A 500 19.75 -16.84 22.24
C VAL A 500 21.10 -17.16 22.87
N ILE A 501 21.42 -16.53 23.99
CA ILE A 501 22.62 -16.81 24.78
C ILE A 501 22.26 -17.44 26.13
N THR A 502 23.22 -18.12 26.74
CA THR A 502 23.10 -18.61 28.12
C THR A 502 23.78 -17.62 29.07
N PRO A 503 23.05 -16.92 29.95
CA PRO A 503 23.67 -16.04 30.94
C PRO A 503 24.56 -16.80 31.91
N ALA A 504 25.71 -16.23 32.26
CA ALA A 504 26.56 -16.76 33.32
C ALA A 504 25.87 -16.68 34.70
N GLU A 505 26.31 -17.53 35.63
CA GLU A 505 25.78 -17.55 37.00
C GLU A 505 25.83 -16.16 37.65
N GLY A 506 24.71 -15.78 38.27
CA GLY A 506 24.57 -14.47 38.92
C GLY A 506 24.30 -13.31 37.97
N LYS A 507 24.12 -13.53 36.66
CA LYS A 507 23.65 -12.52 35.70
C LYS A 507 22.30 -12.93 35.13
N TYR A 508 21.38 -11.97 35.02
CA TYR A 508 20.01 -12.27 34.60
C TYR A 508 19.69 -11.56 33.28
N ILE A 509 19.09 -12.29 32.35
CA ILE A 509 18.58 -11.74 31.09
C ILE A 509 17.12 -12.14 30.97
N SER A 510 16.24 -11.15 30.85
CA SER A 510 14.81 -11.34 30.62
C SER A 510 14.42 -10.90 29.21
N LYS A 511 13.41 -11.54 28.64
CA LYS A 511 12.78 -11.10 27.39
C LYS A 511 11.53 -10.33 27.76
N THR A 512 11.41 -9.09 27.30
CA THR A 512 10.16 -8.35 27.45
C THR A 512 9.14 -8.71 26.38
N THR A 513 7.86 -8.71 26.77
CA THR A 513 6.73 -8.90 25.85
C THR A 513 5.88 -7.64 25.87
N ALA A 514 5.95 -6.89 24.77
CA ALA A 514 5.23 -5.64 24.60
C ALA A 514 3.81 -5.91 24.06
N GLY A 515 2.83 -5.87 24.94
CA GLY A 515 1.43 -5.92 24.60
C GLY A 515 0.60 -5.36 25.76
N GLN A 516 -0.18 -4.32 25.50
CA GLN A 516 -1.06 -3.71 26.50
C GLN A 516 -2.06 -4.71 27.09
N ALA A 517 -2.51 -5.68 26.28
CA ALA A 517 -3.42 -6.74 26.69
C ALA A 517 -2.71 -8.00 27.25
N HIS A 518 -1.37 -7.98 27.40
CA HIS A 518 -0.65 -9.13 27.95
C HIS A 518 -0.87 -9.22 29.48
N PRO A 519 -1.17 -10.41 30.05
CA PRO A 519 -1.47 -10.55 31.48
C PRO A 519 -0.40 -9.97 32.41
N ASP A 520 0.88 -10.15 32.06
CA ASP A 520 2.01 -9.63 32.85
C ASP A 520 2.04 -8.10 32.95
N ASN A 521 1.33 -7.40 32.06
CA ASN A 521 1.30 -5.95 32.00
C ASN A 521 -0.07 -5.34 32.37
N ALA A 522 -1.03 -6.17 32.81
CA ALA A 522 -2.42 -5.78 33.02
C ALA A 522 -2.62 -4.66 34.05
N GLU A 523 -1.70 -4.49 35.00
CA GLU A 523 -1.74 -3.41 36.00
C GLU A 523 -0.95 -2.17 35.56
N LEU A 524 0.17 -2.36 34.86
CA LEU A 524 1.12 -1.29 34.53
C LEU A 524 0.57 -0.34 33.45
N PHE A 525 -0.01 -0.90 32.38
CA PHE A 525 -0.39 -0.09 31.22
C PHE A 525 -1.64 0.76 31.40
N PRO A 526 -2.71 0.28 32.08
CA PRO A 526 -3.85 1.15 32.37
C PRO A 526 -3.42 2.40 33.15
N ALA A 527 -2.67 2.23 34.25
CA ALA A 527 -2.18 3.36 35.04
C ALA A 527 -1.25 4.28 34.23
N PHE A 528 -0.37 3.73 33.41
CA PHE A 528 0.56 4.53 32.60
C PHE A 528 -0.16 5.33 31.49
N TYR A 529 -0.95 4.67 30.65
CA TYR A 529 -1.60 5.31 29.49
C TYR A 529 -2.77 6.21 29.87
N HIS A 530 -3.60 5.76 30.81
CA HIS A 530 -4.78 6.51 31.21
C HIS A 530 -4.40 7.74 32.05
N ASP A 531 -3.53 7.56 33.06
CA ASP A 531 -3.34 8.58 34.09
C ASP A 531 -2.09 9.46 33.88
N HIS A 532 -1.04 8.96 33.21
CA HIS A 532 0.28 9.62 33.21
C HIS A 532 0.78 10.07 31.83
N VAL A 533 0.58 9.28 30.77
CA VAL A 533 1.26 9.52 29.49
C VAL A 533 0.84 10.85 28.85
N TYR A 534 -0.43 11.26 29.00
CA TYR A 534 -0.89 12.58 28.54
C TYR A 534 -0.08 13.70 29.19
N GLY A 535 0.09 13.65 30.52
CA GLY A 535 0.85 14.65 31.26
C GLY A 535 2.34 14.63 30.90
N PHE A 536 2.92 13.46 30.64
CA PHE A 536 4.30 13.35 30.17
C PHE A 536 4.49 13.94 28.77
N LEU A 537 3.52 13.78 27.87
CA LEU A 537 3.53 14.39 26.56
C LEU A 537 3.36 15.91 26.63
N GLU A 538 2.41 16.38 27.45
CA GLU A 538 2.14 17.82 27.62
C GLU A 538 3.34 18.57 28.21
N LYS A 539 4.03 17.96 29.18
CA LYS A 539 5.25 18.50 29.80
C LYS A 539 6.51 18.33 28.94
N GLY A 540 6.44 17.59 27.84
CA GLY A 540 7.59 17.27 26.99
C GLY A 540 8.60 16.31 27.64
N TYR A 541 8.19 15.56 28.65
CA TYR A 541 9.02 14.50 29.26
C TYR A 541 9.17 13.30 28.32
N ILE A 542 8.12 13.03 27.55
CA ILE A 542 8.15 12.11 26.43
C ILE A 542 7.90 12.92 25.15
N VAL A 543 8.83 12.84 24.21
CA VAL A 543 8.73 13.38 22.87
C VAL A 543 8.62 12.26 21.85
N PRO A 544 7.73 12.39 20.84
CA PRO A 544 7.59 11.44 19.74
C PRO A 544 8.90 11.16 18.98
N ASN A 545 8.96 10.01 18.30
CA ASN A 545 10.05 9.76 17.36
C ASN A 545 9.87 10.63 16.11
N ARG A 546 10.97 10.84 15.38
CA ARG A 546 10.88 11.45 14.04
C ARG A 546 10.09 10.55 13.10
N VAL A 547 9.35 11.21 12.22
CA VAL A 547 8.39 10.57 11.32
C VAL A 547 8.90 10.65 9.90
N GLU A 548 8.75 9.56 9.17
CA GLU A 548 8.76 9.56 7.71
C GLU A 548 7.38 9.15 7.23
N ILE A 549 6.87 9.82 6.22
CA ILE A 549 5.52 9.63 5.72
C ILE A 549 5.60 8.87 4.38
N LEU A 550 5.01 7.68 4.30
CA LEU A 550 4.91 6.84 3.09
C LEU A 550 3.75 7.26 2.19
N SER A 551 3.93 7.17 0.89
CA SER A 551 2.88 7.41 -0.09
C SER A 551 1.92 6.22 -0.24
N GLY A 552 0.66 6.48 -0.63
CA GLY A 552 -0.26 5.43 -1.14
C GLY A 552 -1.23 4.82 -0.12
N GLY A 553 -1.37 5.42 1.07
CA GLY A 553 -2.30 4.95 2.11
C GLY A 553 -2.05 3.47 2.48
N LEU A 554 -3.12 2.69 2.64
CA LEU A 554 -3.02 1.25 2.94
C LEU A 554 -2.18 0.48 1.90
N ALA A 555 -2.17 0.91 0.63
CA ALA A 555 -1.39 0.25 -0.42
C ALA A 555 0.12 0.50 -0.31
N GLY A 556 0.56 1.52 0.44
CA GLY A 556 1.97 1.81 0.71
C GLY A 556 2.58 0.99 1.85
N VAL A 557 1.75 0.35 2.68
CA VAL A 557 2.20 -0.46 3.82
C VAL A 557 3.18 -1.57 3.40
N PRO A 558 2.93 -2.38 2.35
CA PRO A 558 3.80 -3.51 2.02
C PRO A 558 5.23 -3.08 1.71
N GLU A 559 5.42 -2.00 0.95
CA GLU A 559 6.76 -1.46 0.67
C GLU A 559 7.44 -0.95 1.95
N GLY A 560 6.70 -0.27 2.82
CA GLY A 560 7.23 0.16 4.11
C GLY A 560 7.69 -1.01 4.99
N LEU A 561 6.94 -2.12 4.96
CA LEU A 561 7.30 -3.35 5.64
C LEU A 561 8.54 -4.02 5.03
N GLU A 562 8.68 -4.05 3.71
CA GLU A 562 9.88 -4.53 3.01
C GLU A 562 11.12 -3.69 3.36
N ARG A 563 10.97 -2.36 3.48
CA ARG A 563 12.05 -1.47 3.91
C ARG A 563 12.49 -1.72 5.35
N LEU A 564 11.55 -1.99 6.25
CA LEU A 564 11.82 -2.36 7.63
C LEU A 564 12.49 -3.74 7.72
N GLU A 565 12.05 -4.70 6.92
CA GLU A 565 12.65 -6.03 6.85
C GLU A 565 14.11 -5.98 6.37
N ALA A 566 14.40 -5.10 5.40
CA ALA A 566 15.74 -4.92 4.86
C ALA A 566 16.68 -4.05 5.73
N ASP A 567 16.27 -3.68 6.96
CA ASP A 567 16.99 -2.76 7.86
C ASP A 567 17.36 -1.40 7.22
N LYS A 568 16.60 -0.96 6.21
CA LYS A 568 16.87 0.29 5.47
C LYS A 568 16.32 1.54 6.13
N VAL A 569 15.61 1.41 7.26
CA VAL A 569 15.02 2.53 7.99
C VAL A 569 15.86 2.84 9.22
N SER A 570 16.42 4.05 9.28
CA SER A 570 17.23 4.52 10.41
C SER A 570 16.50 5.69 11.08
N ARG A 571 16.15 5.54 12.37
CA ARG A 571 15.62 6.59 13.26
C ARG A 571 14.22 7.14 12.93
N LEU A 572 13.62 6.74 11.82
CA LEU A 572 12.30 7.19 11.38
C LEU A 572 11.23 6.12 11.64
N LYS A 573 10.04 6.57 12.05
CA LYS A 573 8.83 5.76 12.02
C LYS A 573 8.07 6.06 10.72
N LEU A 574 7.82 5.03 9.92
CA LEU A 574 7.09 5.11 8.65
C LEU A 574 5.57 5.23 8.88
N LYS A 575 4.88 6.18 8.21
CA LYS A 575 3.40 6.43 8.26
C LYS A 575 2.82 6.68 6.88
N PHE A 576 1.65 7.30 6.69
CA PHE A 576 1.04 7.55 5.37
C PHE A 576 0.78 9.02 5.08
N GLY A 577 1.09 9.50 3.88
CA GLY A 577 0.82 10.86 3.43
C GLY A 577 0.61 10.93 1.95
N GLU A 578 -0.34 11.78 1.59
CA GLU A 578 -0.92 11.82 0.27
C GLU A 578 -0.63 13.17 -0.39
N PHE A 579 -0.58 13.16 -1.71
CA PHE A 579 -0.78 14.40 -2.44
C PHE A 579 -2.20 14.92 -2.16
N ILE A 580 -2.29 16.18 -1.75
CA ILE A 580 -3.55 16.88 -1.57
C ILE A 580 -3.58 18.13 -2.42
N VAL A 581 -4.77 18.54 -2.85
CA VAL A 581 -5.00 19.87 -3.43
C VAL A 581 -5.54 20.76 -2.31
N ALA A 582 -4.84 21.85 -2.01
CA ALA A 582 -5.18 22.77 -0.93
C ALA A 582 -4.69 24.18 -1.25
N ASP A 583 -5.20 25.16 -0.50
CA ASP A 583 -4.68 26.53 -0.54
C ASP A 583 -3.26 26.58 0.03
N PHE A 584 -2.39 27.34 -0.63
CA PHE A 584 -1.00 27.54 -0.23
C PHE A 584 -0.63 29.03 -0.30
N PRO A 585 0.14 29.58 0.65
CA PRO A 585 0.51 30.99 0.64
C PRO A 585 1.26 31.40 -0.63
N ARG A 586 0.82 32.49 -1.26
CA ARG A 586 1.51 33.11 -2.39
C ARG A 586 2.69 33.93 -1.89
N GLU A 587 3.86 33.71 -2.45
CA GLU A 587 5.05 34.53 -2.18
C GLU A 587 5.13 35.75 -3.12
N ALA A 588 5.76 36.83 -2.64
CA ALA A 588 6.14 37.98 -3.47
C ALA A 588 7.58 37.79 -3.98
N PRO A 589 7.90 38.24 -5.21
CA PRO A 589 9.26 38.13 -5.73
C PRO A 589 10.20 39.09 -5.01
N GLY A 590 11.37 38.60 -4.56
CA GLY A 590 12.47 39.40 -4.04
C GLY A 590 13.38 39.96 -5.14
N PRO A 591 14.50 40.61 -4.78
CA PRO A 591 15.46 41.12 -5.75
C PRO A 591 15.97 40.04 -6.72
N GLY A 592 15.96 40.32 -8.02
CA GLY A 592 16.37 39.37 -9.07
C GLY A 592 15.38 38.24 -9.36
N GLU A 593 14.22 38.21 -8.70
CA GLU A 593 13.19 37.18 -8.87
C GLU A 593 12.00 37.71 -9.68
N ILE A 594 11.24 36.78 -10.27
CA ILE A 594 9.96 37.03 -10.90
C ILE A 594 8.91 36.09 -10.30
N LEU A 595 7.67 36.57 -10.22
CA LEU A 595 6.53 35.74 -9.92
C LEU A 595 5.87 35.33 -11.23
N ILE A 596 5.64 34.03 -11.41
CA ILE A 596 5.05 33.46 -12.61
C ILE A 596 3.67 32.93 -12.27
N LYS A 597 2.65 33.37 -13.01
CA LYS A 597 1.33 32.73 -13.06
C LYS A 597 1.43 31.49 -13.95
N VAL A 598 1.40 30.32 -13.33
CA VAL A 598 1.63 29.04 -14.01
C VAL A 598 0.44 28.70 -14.90
N GLN A 599 0.71 28.50 -16.19
CA GLN A 599 -0.27 28.08 -17.19
C GLN A 599 -0.15 26.60 -17.54
N SER A 600 1.05 26.02 -17.37
CA SER A 600 1.34 24.62 -17.62
C SER A 600 2.48 24.15 -16.70
N ALA A 601 2.30 23.00 -16.07
CA ALA A 601 3.31 22.32 -15.27
C ALA A 601 3.49 20.88 -15.75
N ALA A 602 4.70 20.53 -16.19
CA ALA A 602 4.99 19.18 -16.65
C ALA A 602 5.48 18.29 -15.49
N LEU A 603 5.13 17.01 -15.56
CA LEU A 603 5.48 16.02 -14.55
C LEU A 603 6.81 15.34 -14.89
N ASN A 604 7.57 15.04 -13.84
CA ASN A 604 8.85 14.35 -13.88
C ASN A 604 8.85 13.13 -12.95
N PRO A 605 9.65 12.08 -13.26
CA PRO A 605 9.84 10.98 -12.32
C PRO A 605 10.39 11.41 -10.96
N VAL A 606 11.12 12.52 -10.88
CA VAL A 606 11.61 13.04 -9.59
C VAL A 606 10.46 13.51 -8.69
N ASP A 607 9.35 13.98 -9.25
CA ASP A 607 8.26 14.57 -8.47
C ASP A 607 7.55 13.52 -7.59
N TRP A 608 7.30 12.31 -8.11
CA TRP A 608 6.76 11.21 -7.30
C TRP A 608 7.82 10.62 -6.36
N LYS A 609 9.10 10.63 -6.75
CA LYS A 609 10.20 10.16 -5.92
C LYS A 609 10.42 11.05 -4.70
N ILE A 610 10.25 12.36 -4.83
CA ILE A 610 10.33 13.31 -3.71
C ILE A 610 9.29 12.95 -2.66
N GLN A 611 8.03 12.73 -3.07
CA GLN A 611 6.96 12.32 -2.14
C GLN A 611 7.23 10.95 -1.52
N LYS A 612 7.69 9.98 -2.32
CA LYS A 612 7.86 8.59 -1.89
C LYS A 612 9.07 8.36 -0.98
N PHE A 613 10.15 9.11 -1.21
CA PHE A 613 11.43 8.90 -0.54
C PHE A 613 11.85 10.02 0.41
N ASP A 614 11.04 11.08 0.54
CA ASP A 614 11.32 12.25 1.38
C ASP A 614 12.71 12.85 1.12
N VAL A 615 12.94 13.21 -0.15
CA VAL A 615 14.21 13.77 -0.61
C VAL A 615 14.01 15.16 -1.21
N LEU A 616 15.07 15.98 -1.17
CA LEU A 616 15.16 17.28 -1.85
C LEU A 616 14.24 18.41 -1.33
N ILE A 617 13.40 18.18 -0.33
CA ILE A 617 12.52 19.21 0.26
C ILE A 617 12.99 19.57 1.68
N ASP A 618 12.80 20.83 2.06
CA ASP A 618 13.28 21.44 3.31
C ASP A 618 12.19 21.57 4.41
N GLY A 619 10.97 21.11 4.15
CA GLY A 619 9.93 20.94 5.16
C GLY A 619 8.52 20.78 4.59
N TYR A 620 7.57 20.37 5.44
CA TYR A 620 6.17 20.14 5.07
C TYR A 620 5.20 21.20 5.64
N PRO A 621 3.98 21.35 5.07
CA PRO A 621 3.55 20.85 3.75
C PRO A 621 4.34 21.52 2.61
N ALA A 622 4.66 20.77 1.54
CA ALA A 622 5.46 21.28 0.42
C ALA A 622 4.71 21.20 -0.91
N VAL A 623 4.95 22.18 -1.78
CA VAL A 623 4.52 22.19 -3.18
C VAL A 623 5.60 21.51 -4.02
N LEU A 624 5.24 20.44 -4.73
CA LEU A 624 6.16 19.72 -5.62
C LEU A 624 6.03 20.17 -7.09
N GLY A 625 6.74 19.49 -7.98
CA GLY A 625 6.78 19.80 -9.41
C GLY A 625 7.97 20.67 -9.76
N SER A 626 8.53 20.44 -10.94
CA SER A 626 9.81 21.04 -11.34
C SER A 626 9.79 21.81 -12.65
N ASP A 627 8.79 21.60 -13.51
CA ASP A 627 8.74 22.24 -14.82
C ASP A 627 7.62 23.28 -14.88
N ILE A 628 7.97 24.54 -15.15
CA ILE A 628 7.03 25.67 -15.17
C ILE A 628 6.99 26.30 -16.56
N ALA A 629 5.79 26.55 -17.08
CA ALA A 629 5.55 27.55 -18.13
C ALA A 629 4.36 28.43 -17.77
N GLY A 630 4.49 29.74 -17.94
CA GLY A 630 3.47 30.69 -17.51
C GLY A 630 3.73 32.12 -17.92
N ASP A 631 2.96 33.03 -17.34
CA ASP A 631 3.09 34.47 -17.57
C ASP A 631 3.78 35.12 -16.38
N VAL A 632 4.69 36.06 -16.63
CA VAL A 632 5.22 36.92 -15.58
C VAL A 632 4.06 37.73 -14.99
N GLU A 633 3.79 37.57 -13.71
CA GLU A 633 2.73 38.29 -12.97
C GLU A 633 3.29 39.55 -12.29
N GLU A 634 4.46 39.42 -11.65
CA GLU A 634 5.17 40.48 -10.94
C GLU A 634 6.69 40.31 -11.14
N VAL A 635 7.43 41.42 -11.06
CA VAL A 635 8.89 41.45 -11.14
C VAL A 635 9.46 42.03 -9.85
N GLY A 636 10.52 41.41 -9.34
CA GLY A 636 11.24 41.89 -8.16
C GLY A 636 12.22 43.01 -8.48
N GLU A 637 12.85 43.54 -7.44
CA GLU A 637 13.84 44.62 -7.56
C GLU A 637 15.01 44.23 -8.47
N GLY A 638 15.44 45.14 -9.35
CA GLY A 638 16.58 44.94 -10.24
C GLY A 638 16.32 44.10 -11.49
N VAL A 639 15.11 43.54 -11.68
CA VAL A 639 14.74 42.81 -12.89
C VAL A 639 14.29 43.77 -13.99
N THR A 640 15.06 43.85 -15.08
CA THR A 640 14.77 44.73 -16.24
C THR A 640 14.39 43.98 -17.51
N ASP A 641 14.80 42.72 -17.65
CA ASP A 641 14.65 41.95 -18.90
C ASP A 641 13.27 41.32 -19.06
N PHE A 642 12.47 41.33 -17.99
CA PHE A 642 11.11 40.81 -17.94
C PHE A 642 10.12 41.90 -17.49
N LYS A 643 8.88 41.78 -17.96
CA LYS A 643 7.75 42.60 -17.51
C LYS A 643 6.50 41.74 -17.37
N LYS A 644 5.52 42.24 -16.62
CA LYS A 644 4.21 41.59 -16.49
C LYS A 644 3.61 41.26 -17.86
N GLY A 645 3.13 40.02 -18.02
CA GLY A 645 2.56 39.48 -19.25
C GLY A 645 3.56 38.83 -20.21
N ASP A 646 4.88 38.91 -19.94
CA ASP A 646 5.86 38.14 -20.72
C ASP A 646 5.62 36.64 -20.51
N ARG A 647 5.60 35.88 -21.61
CA ARG A 647 5.43 34.42 -21.61
C ARG A 647 6.78 33.75 -21.36
N VAL A 648 6.89 32.95 -20.31
CA VAL A 648 8.17 32.41 -19.83
C VAL A 648 8.09 30.94 -19.42
N PHE A 649 9.24 30.27 -19.37
CA PHE A 649 9.41 28.93 -18.79
C PHE A 649 10.72 28.81 -18.03
N VAL A 650 10.72 27.97 -16.98
CA VAL A 650 11.84 27.84 -16.03
C VAL A 650 11.74 26.52 -15.25
N GLN A 651 12.87 26.06 -14.71
CA GLN A 651 12.91 24.96 -13.74
C GLN A 651 12.63 25.51 -12.33
N ALA A 652 11.64 24.93 -11.65
CA ALA A 652 11.29 25.25 -10.27
C ALA A 652 12.43 24.87 -9.30
N GLU A 653 12.45 25.48 -8.12
CA GLU A 653 13.40 25.12 -7.06
C GLU A 653 12.84 24.02 -6.16
N PHE A 654 13.70 23.10 -5.71
CA PHE A 654 13.32 22.10 -4.71
C PHE A 654 13.31 22.73 -3.30
N LYS A 655 12.31 23.57 -3.04
CA LYS A 655 12.03 24.20 -1.75
C LYS A 655 10.53 24.13 -1.47
N LYS A 656 10.16 24.12 -0.19
CA LYS A 656 8.77 23.97 0.30
C LYS A 656 7.72 24.76 -0.49
N ALA A 657 7.99 26.01 -0.86
CA ALA A 657 7.03 26.90 -1.52
C ALA A 657 7.31 27.15 -3.02
N ARG A 658 8.34 26.54 -3.59
CA ARG A 658 8.90 26.91 -4.91
C ARG A 658 8.69 25.85 -6.00
N GLY A 659 7.82 24.86 -5.77
CA GLY A 659 7.47 23.84 -6.76
C GLY A 659 6.50 24.33 -7.85
N ALA A 660 6.37 23.57 -8.93
CA ALA A 660 5.57 23.92 -10.11
C ALA A 660 4.06 23.61 -9.98
N PHE A 661 3.65 22.70 -9.10
CA PHE A 661 2.25 22.27 -8.95
C PHE A 661 1.41 23.25 -8.12
N GLN A 662 1.42 24.51 -8.53
CA GLN A 662 0.66 25.61 -7.93
C GLN A 662 0.30 26.66 -9.00
N LYS A 663 -0.61 27.58 -8.66
CA LYS A 663 -1.07 28.62 -9.61
C LYS A 663 -0.08 29.78 -9.78
N TYR A 664 0.74 30.05 -8.77
CA TYR A 664 1.75 31.12 -8.80
C TYR A 664 3.03 30.63 -8.14
N VAL A 665 4.18 30.89 -8.75
CA VAL A 665 5.48 30.45 -8.23
C VAL A 665 6.53 31.52 -8.46
N VAL A 666 7.38 31.75 -7.47
CA VAL A 666 8.52 32.66 -7.60
C VAL A 666 9.72 31.88 -8.15
N SER A 667 10.46 32.48 -9.08
CA SER A 667 11.66 31.89 -9.68
C SER A 667 12.69 32.96 -10.02
N SER A 668 13.96 32.55 -10.16
CA SER A 668 15.05 33.44 -10.56
C SER A 668 14.86 33.94 -12.00
N ALA A 669 14.98 35.26 -12.20
CA ALA A 669 14.96 35.86 -13.53
C ALA A 669 16.14 35.36 -14.38
N ALA A 670 17.31 35.13 -13.77
CA ALA A 670 18.54 34.73 -14.45
C ALA A 670 18.48 33.32 -15.08
N SER A 671 17.59 32.44 -14.61
CA SER A 671 17.41 31.09 -15.17
C SER A 671 16.11 30.94 -15.97
N THR A 672 15.44 32.05 -16.28
CA THR A 672 14.16 32.06 -16.99
C THR A 672 14.36 32.39 -18.46
N SER A 673 13.60 31.73 -19.34
CA SER A 673 13.61 32.00 -20.79
C SER A 673 12.24 32.43 -21.31
N LYS A 674 12.22 33.30 -22.33
CA LYS A 674 10.98 33.73 -23.00
C LYS A 674 10.51 32.67 -24.00
N ILE A 675 9.19 32.48 -24.09
CA ILE A 675 8.56 31.54 -25.02
C ILE A 675 8.50 32.16 -26.42
N PRO A 676 9.10 31.56 -27.46
CA PRO A 676 8.93 32.04 -28.83
C PRO A 676 7.47 31.94 -29.30
N PRO A 677 6.96 32.86 -30.14
CA PRO A 677 5.53 32.93 -30.48
C PRO A 677 4.92 31.64 -31.02
N LYS A 678 5.72 30.79 -31.68
CA LYS A 678 5.27 29.53 -32.29
C LYS A 678 5.01 28.38 -31.29
N PHE A 679 5.38 28.53 -30.02
CA PHE A 679 5.22 27.48 -29.01
C PHE A 679 4.13 27.80 -27.98
N THR A 680 3.42 26.76 -27.55
CA THR A 680 2.44 26.81 -26.46
C THR A 680 3.12 26.68 -25.09
N TYR A 681 2.40 26.97 -24.00
CA TYR A 681 2.91 26.71 -22.65
C TYR A 681 3.13 25.22 -22.40
N ASP A 682 2.22 24.38 -22.91
CA ASP A 682 2.33 22.93 -22.81
C ASP A 682 3.62 22.43 -23.47
N ASP A 683 3.95 22.92 -24.67
CA ASP A 683 5.19 22.56 -25.37
C ASP A 683 6.42 22.85 -24.51
N VAL A 684 6.60 24.11 -24.11
CA VAL A 684 7.84 24.53 -23.43
C VAL A 684 7.91 24.06 -21.98
N SER A 685 6.79 23.75 -21.32
CA SER A 685 6.81 23.13 -20.00
C SER A 685 7.47 21.74 -20.03
N THR A 686 7.64 21.10 -21.18
CA THR A 686 8.33 19.80 -21.24
C THR A 686 9.85 19.89 -21.13
N LEU A 687 10.41 21.11 -21.20
CA LEU A 687 11.84 21.35 -21.32
C LEU A 687 12.57 21.35 -19.97
N PRO A 688 12.16 22.10 -18.92
CA PRO A 688 13.10 22.57 -17.91
C PRO A 688 13.97 21.50 -17.26
N MET A 689 13.39 20.51 -16.59
CA MET A 689 14.10 19.45 -15.89
C MET A 689 14.93 18.59 -16.85
N ALA A 690 14.31 18.13 -17.94
CA ALA A 690 14.94 17.16 -18.84
C ALA A 690 16.03 17.80 -19.71
N LEU A 691 15.83 19.03 -20.17
CA LEU A 691 16.81 19.80 -20.92
C LEU A 691 17.97 20.24 -20.03
N THR A 692 17.70 20.71 -18.80
CA THR A 692 18.77 21.01 -17.82
C THR A 692 19.60 19.77 -17.52
N THR A 693 18.96 18.62 -17.34
CA THR A 693 19.66 17.34 -17.13
C THR A 693 20.59 17.01 -18.29
N ALA A 694 20.07 17.08 -19.53
CA ALA A 694 20.84 16.78 -20.73
C ALA A 694 22.00 17.77 -20.93
N TYR A 695 21.75 19.05 -20.74
CA TYR A 695 22.73 20.12 -20.94
C TYR A 695 23.85 20.06 -19.90
N SER A 696 23.53 20.03 -18.60
CA SER A 696 24.53 19.85 -17.54
C SER A 696 25.29 18.53 -17.72
N GLY A 697 24.60 17.44 -18.06
CA GLY A 697 25.22 16.14 -18.23
C GLY A 697 26.25 16.11 -19.37
N LEU A 698 25.99 16.81 -20.47
CA LEU A 698 26.95 16.91 -21.58
C LEU A 698 28.09 17.88 -21.25
N TYR A 699 27.78 19.05 -20.69
CA TYR A 699 28.69 20.19 -20.76
C TYR A 699 29.34 20.60 -19.42
N SER A 700 28.87 20.08 -18.28
CA SER A 700 29.54 20.31 -16.99
C SER A 700 30.90 19.61 -16.94
N LYS A 701 31.75 20.04 -15.99
CA LYS A 701 33.12 19.53 -15.78
C LYS A 701 33.13 18.01 -15.53
N ALA A 702 34.27 17.38 -15.77
CA ALA A 702 34.49 15.93 -15.66
C ALA A 702 33.85 15.21 -14.46
N THR A 703 33.82 15.86 -13.29
CA THR A 703 33.29 15.27 -12.06
C THR A 703 31.77 15.15 -12.05
N THR A 704 31.06 15.95 -12.86
CA THR A 704 29.59 16.07 -12.85
C THR A 704 28.95 16.04 -14.24
N GLY A 705 29.76 15.97 -15.29
CA GLY A 705 29.37 15.99 -16.71
C GLY A 705 30.38 15.27 -17.61
N LEU A 706 30.07 15.21 -18.91
CA LEU A 706 30.96 14.64 -19.93
C LEU A 706 32.06 15.61 -20.39
N GLU A 707 32.04 16.88 -19.94
CA GLU A 707 33.01 17.92 -20.29
C GLU A 707 33.11 18.17 -21.81
N ILE A 708 31.95 18.11 -22.47
CA ILE A 708 31.82 18.51 -23.86
C ILE A 708 31.86 20.05 -23.91
N GLU A 709 32.45 20.61 -24.96
CA GLU A 709 32.41 22.05 -25.19
C GLU A 709 30.99 22.46 -25.63
N PRO A 710 30.32 23.39 -24.92
CA PRO A 710 28.99 23.85 -25.28
C PRO A 710 28.95 24.44 -26.70
N PRO A 711 27.91 24.12 -27.52
CA PRO A 711 27.79 24.66 -28.86
C PRO A 711 27.21 26.09 -28.86
N LEU A 712 27.78 26.97 -28.04
CA LEU A 712 27.31 28.36 -27.88
C LEU A 712 28.06 29.36 -28.76
N ILE A 713 29.24 28.99 -29.27
CA ILE A 713 30.06 29.81 -30.18
C ILE A 713 30.36 29.03 -31.46
N ASP A 714 30.54 29.75 -32.58
CA ASP A 714 30.77 29.13 -33.90
C ASP A 714 31.98 28.18 -33.91
N ALA A 715 33.02 28.48 -33.12
CA ALA A 715 34.22 27.65 -33.02
C ALA A 715 33.97 26.26 -32.38
N ALA A 716 32.89 26.11 -31.60
CA ALA A 716 32.53 24.85 -30.96
C ALA A 716 31.62 23.98 -31.86
N LEU A 717 31.02 24.56 -32.90
CA LEU A 717 30.14 23.84 -33.82
C LEU A 717 30.95 22.86 -34.67
N GLY A 718 30.53 21.58 -34.68
CA GLY A 718 31.17 20.54 -35.49
C GLY A 718 32.48 19.98 -34.90
N LYS A 719 32.93 20.45 -33.73
CA LYS A 719 34.15 19.98 -33.06
C LYS A 719 34.17 18.47 -32.83
N TYR A 720 33.00 17.87 -32.60
CA TYR A 720 32.86 16.43 -32.33
C TYR A 720 32.55 15.61 -33.58
N SER A 721 32.79 16.16 -34.77
CA SER A 721 32.60 15.45 -36.04
C SER A 721 33.42 14.16 -36.11
N GLY A 722 32.75 13.07 -36.43
CA GLY A 722 33.36 11.74 -36.46
C GLY A 722 33.63 11.13 -35.09
N THR A 723 33.24 11.77 -33.98
CA THR A 723 33.32 11.19 -32.63
C THR A 723 32.03 10.45 -32.30
N PRO A 724 32.09 9.14 -31.95
CA PRO A 724 30.91 8.41 -31.51
C PRO A 724 30.40 8.85 -30.13
N LEU A 725 29.08 8.98 -29.98
CA LEU A 725 28.40 9.09 -28.69
C LEU A 725 27.34 7.99 -28.58
N VAL A 726 27.33 7.27 -27.46
CA VAL A 726 26.27 6.30 -27.15
C VAL A 726 25.30 6.89 -26.13
N VAL A 727 24.01 6.89 -26.44
CA VAL A 727 22.93 7.35 -25.56
C VAL A 727 22.03 6.18 -25.19
N LEU A 728 22.11 5.69 -23.96
CA LEU A 728 21.21 4.63 -23.49
C LEU A 728 19.85 5.25 -23.12
N GLY A 729 18.77 4.71 -23.69
CA GLY A 729 17.40 5.18 -23.42
C GLY A 729 16.96 6.40 -24.22
N GLY A 730 17.30 6.49 -25.51
CA GLY A 730 17.03 7.68 -26.35
C GLY A 730 15.59 8.14 -26.43
N SER A 731 14.60 7.27 -26.14
CA SER A 731 13.19 7.65 -26.11
C SER A 731 12.73 8.33 -24.82
N SER A 732 13.56 8.38 -23.78
CA SER A 732 13.28 9.16 -22.56
C SER A 732 13.27 10.67 -22.88
N SER A 733 12.66 11.50 -22.03
CA SER A 733 12.72 12.97 -22.21
C SER A 733 14.17 13.47 -22.24
N VAL A 734 14.99 13.02 -21.30
CA VAL A 734 16.42 13.39 -21.23
C VAL A 734 17.17 12.89 -22.47
N GLY A 735 17.01 11.62 -22.84
CA GLY A 735 17.67 11.02 -24.00
C GLY A 735 17.35 11.74 -25.31
N GLN A 736 16.11 12.21 -25.50
CA GLN A 736 15.73 13.01 -26.65
C GLN A 736 16.49 14.34 -26.71
N PHE A 737 16.69 15.03 -25.59
CA PHE A 737 17.46 16.28 -25.56
C PHE A 737 18.97 16.05 -25.70
N VAL A 738 19.50 14.95 -25.14
CA VAL A 738 20.90 14.56 -25.35
C VAL A 738 21.18 14.33 -26.83
N ILE A 739 20.32 13.61 -27.54
CA ILE A 739 20.46 13.37 -28.99
C ILE A 739 20.48 14.69 -29.78
N GLN A 740 19.57 15.61 -29.47
CA GLN A 740 19.47 16.90 -30.13
C GLN A 740 20.70 17.77 -29.87
N LEU A 741 21.11 17.91 -28.61
CA LEU A 741 22.30 18.66 -28.22
C LEU A 741 23.59 18.04 -28.81
N ALA A 742 23.69 16.71 -28.83
CA ALA A 742 24.82 16.02 -29.45
C ALA A 742 24.89 16.29 -30.97
N LYS A 743 23.75 16.34 -31.66
CA LYS A 743 23.68 16.71 -33.08
C LYS A 743 24.19 18.13 -33.30
N VAL A 744 23.80 19.07 -32.45
CA VAL A 744 24.24 20.48 -32.52
C VAL A 744 25.73 20.60 -32.21
N SER A 745 26.25 19.82 -31.26
CA SER A 745 27.69 19.70 -30.99
C SER A 745 28.48 18.97 -32.09
N GLY A 746 27.79 18.36 -33.07
CA GLY A 746 28.40 17.74 -34.24
C GLY A 746 28.84 16.28 -34.06
N PHE A 747 28.38 15.58 -33.02
CA PHE A 747 28.70 14.16 -32.82
C PHE A 747 28.25 13.30 -34.01
N SER A 748 29.08 12.35 -34.42
CA SER A 748 28.73 11.36 -35.44
C SER A 748 29.66 10.14 -35.36
N PRO A 749 29.15 8.91 -35.22
CA PRO A 749 27.74 8.55 -35.10
C PRO A 749 27.15 8.87 -33.71
N ILE A 750 25.90 9.30 -33.68
CA ILE A 750 25.06 9.29 -32.46
C ILE A 750 24.29 7.96 -32.44
N ILE A 751 24.66 7.05 -31.56
CA ILE A 751 24.08 5.71 -31.43
C ILE A 751 23.19 5.70 -30.19
N THR A 752 21.96 5.24 -30.28
CA THR A 752 21.06 5.20 -29.13
C THR A 752 20.31 3.88 -28.99
N THR A 753 19.97 3.51 -27.75
CA THR A 753 19.08 2.36 -27.48
C THR A 753 17.66 2.84 -27.18
N ALA A 754 16.66 2.20 -27.81
CA ALA A 754 15.25 2.47 -27.56
C ALA A 754 14.39 1.29 -28.04
N SER A 755 13.07 1.38 -27.82
CA SER A 755 12.14 0.53 -28.59
C SER A 755 12.19 0.93 -30.07
N LEU A 756 12.36 -0.04 -30.97
CA LEU A 756 12.53 0.20 -32.41
C LEU A 756 11.34 0.92 -33.06
N LYS A 757 10.14 0.85 -32.47
CA LYS A 757 8.97 1.64 -32.92
C LYS A 757 9.17 3.16 -32.85
N HIS A 758 10.22 3.63 -32.18
CA HIS A 758 10.57 5.05 -32.07
C HIS A 758 11.74 5.46 -32.96
N ALA A 759 12.29 4.55 -33.77
CA ALA A 759 13.53 4.79 -34.52
C ALA A 759 13.47 6.01 -35.43
N ASP A 760 12.42 6.15 -36.25
CA ASP A 760 12.29 7.26 -37.20
C ASP A 760 12.23 8.61 -36.49
N SER A 761 11.53 8.69 -35.37
CA SER A 761 11.47 9.91 -34.58
C SER A 761 12.80 10.27 -33.91
N LEU A 762 13.55 9.27 -33.43
CA LEU A 762 14.87 9.52 -32.84
C LEU A 762 15.89 9.94 -33.90
N LYS A 763 15.78 9.40 -35.11
CA LYS A 763 16.56 9.85 -36.27
C LYS A 763 16.24 11.29 -36.65
N ALA A 764 14.97 11.69 -36.60
CA ALA A 764 14.57 13.08 -36.83
C ALA A 764 15.22 14.04 -35.80
N PHE A 765 15.35 13.61 -34.54
CA PHE A 765 16.04 14.38 -33.50
C PHE A 765 17.56 14.43 -33.68
N GLY A 766 18.17 13.46 -34.35
CA GLY A 766 19.61 13.45 -34.64
C GLY A 766 20.32 12.12 -34.45
N ALA A 767 19.63 11.09 -33.94
CA ALA A 767 20.26 9.78 -33.83
C ALA A 767 20.63 9.25 -35.22
N THR A 768 21.88 8.85 -35.39
CA THR A 768 22.33 8.22 -36.64
C THR A 768 21.91 6.74 -36.67
N HIS A 769 21.92 6.08 -35.51
CA HIS A 769 21.60 4.67 -35.36
C HIS A 769 20.73 4.47 -34.12
N VAL A 770 19.73 3.59 -34.23
CA VAL A 770 18.83 3.22 -33.14
C VAL A 770 18.85 1.70 -33.01
N LEU A 771 19.33 1.23 -31.87
CA LEU A 771 19.46 -0.19 -31.55
C LEU A 771 18.38 -0.60 -30.53
N ASP A 772 17.99 -1.89 -30.54
CA ASP A 772 16.99 -2.39 -29.62
C ASP A 772 17.53 -2.33 -28.17
N ARG A 773 16.75 -1.70 -27.29
CA ARG A 773 17.08 -1.59 -25.86
C ARG A 773 17.15 -2.92 -25.12
N ASN A 774 16.61 -4.00 -25.69
CA ASN A 774 16.62 -5.33 -25.06
C ASN A 774 17.89 -6.16 -25.38
N LEU A 775 18.82 -5.62 -26.18
CA LEU A 775 20.09 -6.28 -26.42
C LEU A 775 20.89 -6.40 -25.12
N SER A 776 21.56 -7.53 -24.93
CA SER A 776 22.56 -7.69 -23.85
C SER A 776 23.75 -6.76 -24.12
N SER A 777 24.56 -6.46 -23.08
CA SER A 777 25.77 -5.64 -23.26
C SER A 777 26.71 -6.18 -24.35
N VAL A 778 26.84 -7.51 -24.45
CA VAL A 778 27.67 -8.18 -25.46
C VAL A 778 27.10 -7.95 -26.86
N ALA A 779 25.81 -8.24 -27.06
CA ALA A 779 25.16 -8.06 -28.35
C ALA A 779 25.13 -6.57 -28.76
N LEU A 780 24.92 -5.65 -27.82
CA LEU A 780 24.96 -4.23 -28.08
C LEU A 780 26.36 -3.78 -28.54
N LYS A 781 27.42 -4.27 -27.89
CA LYS A 781 28.80 -3.99 -28.28
C LYS A 781 29.12 -4.52 -29.68
N ASP A 782 28.64 -5.71 -30.00
CA ASP A 782 28.79 -6.30 -31.33
C ASP A 782 28.08 -5.44 -32.39
N GLU A 783 26.84 -5.00 -32.15
CA GLU A 783 26.13 -4.10 -33.07
C GLU A 783 26.83 -2.73 -33.22
N ILE A 784 27.36 -2.16 -32.13
CA ILE A 784 28.13 -0.92 -32.17
C ILE A 784 29.40 -1.08 -33.00
N SER A 785 30.09 -2.22 -32.90
CA SER A 785 31.31 -2.48 -33.67
C SER A 785 31.08 -2.54 -35.19
N LYS A 786 29.85 -2.91 -35.62
CA LYS A 786 29.44 -2.88 -37.04
C LYS A 786 29.19 -1.46 -37.54
N ILE A 787 28.89 -0.53 -36.64
CA ILE A 787 28.60 0.88 -36.94
C ILE A 787 29.90 1.70 -36.99
N THR A 788 30.82 1.48 -36.05
CA THR A 788 32.07 2.25 -35.96
C THR A 788 33.21 1.41 -35.39
N SER A 789 34.41 1.62 -35.94
CA SER A 789 35.67 1.08 -35.40
C SER A 789 36.38 2.05 -34.45
N LYS A 790 35.88 3.28 -34.29
CA LYS A 790 36.45 4.28 -33.37
C LYS A 790 36.12 3.94 -31.91
N PRO A 791 37.00 4.29 -30.95
CA PRO A 791 36.74 4.07 -29.54
C PRO A 791 35.52 4.87 -29.06
N ILE A 792 34.70 4.24 -28.22
CA ILE A 792 33.55 4.88 -27.56
C ILE A 792 34.06 5.62 -26.33
N GLN A 793 34.35 6.91 -26.49
CA GLN A 793 34.86 7.76 -25.41
C GLN A 793 33.75 8.35 -24.53
N TYR A 794 32.52 8.39 -25.03
CA TYR A 794 31.38 9.01 -24.35
C TYR A 794 30.16 8.10 -24.35
N VAL A 795 29.63 7.84 -23.16
CA VAL A 795 28.33 7.17 -22.98
C VAL A 795 27.46 8.01 -22.06
N TYR A 796 26.22 8.28 -22.47
CA TYR A 796 25.22 8.96 -21.66
C TYR A 796 24.09 7.97 -21.34
N ASP A 797 23.94 7.59 -20.07
CA ASP A 797 22.84 6.75 -19.63
C ASP A 797 21.68 7.58 -19.08
N SER A 798 20.61 7.72 -19.87
CA SER A 798 19.41 8.46 -19.48
C SER A 798 18.40 7.65 -18.66
N ILE A 799 18.72 6.38 -18.36
CA ILE A 799 17.90 5.47 -17.53
C ILE A 799 18.57 5.25 -16.17
N SER A 800 19.86 4.89 -16.19
CA SER A 800 20.72 4.76 -15.00
C SER A 800 20.24 3.78 -13.94
N PHE A 801 19.63 2.66 -14.34
CA PHE A 801 19.44 1.51 -13.45
C PHE A 801 20.66 0.59 -13.50
N GLY A 802 20.87 -0.24 -12.48
CA GLY A 802 22.06 -1.09 -12.37
C GLY A 802 22.45 -1.83 -13.68
N PRO A 803 21.50 -2.49 -14.37
CA PRO A 803 21.79 -3.12 -15.66
C PRO A 803 22.24 -2.15 -16.76
N THR A 804 21.61 -0.98 -16.90
CA THR A 804 21.96 -0.01 -17.95
C THR A 804 23.29 0.68 -17.65
N GLN A 805 23.58 0.94 -16.36
CA GLN A 805 24.87 1.46 -15.91
C GLN A 805 25.99 0.48 -16.25
N GLN A 806 25.78 -0.82 -15.98
CA GLN A 806 26.75 -1.84 -16.34
C GLN A 806 26.97 -1.88 -17.86
N THR A 807 25.90 -1.85 -18.66
CA THR A 807 26.00 -1.76 -20.12
C THR A 807 26.78 -0.52 -20.58
N ALA A 808 26.57 0.63 -19.94
CA ALA A 808 27.33 1.83 -20.26
C ALA A 808 28.84 1.61 -20.05
N ILE A 809 29.22 1.00 -18.93
CA ILE A 809 30.63 0.66 -18.65
C ILE A 809 31.16 -0.37 -19.64
N ASP A 810 30.40 -1.40 -20.00
CA ASP A 810 30.84 -2.48 -20.89
C ASP A 810 31.16 -1.99 -22.31
N VAL A 811 30.37 -1.03 -22.80
CA VAL A 811 30.50 -0.42 -24.12
C VAL A 811 31.59 0.65 -24.15
N LEU A 812 31.83 1.34 -23.04
CA LEU A 812 32.83 2.40 -22.93
C LEU A 812 34.25 1.85 -23.18
N SER A 813 35.05 2.59 -23.94
CA SER A 813 36.46 2.28 -24.17
C SER A 813 37.34 2.77 -23.02
N PRO A 814 38.54 2.19 -22.79
CA PRO A 814 39.51 2.75 -21.86
C PRO A 814 39.83 4.21 -22.20
N GLY A 815 39.96 5.05 -21.17
CA GLY A 815 40.08 6.50 -21.26
C GLY A 815 38.75 7.25 -21.41
N GLY A 816 37.64 6.52 -21.59
CA GLY A 816 36.32 7.11 -21.77
C GLY A 816 35.60 7.45 -20.47
N ARG A 817 34.52 8.21 -20.60
CA ARG A 817 33.63 8.62 -19.50
C ARG A 817 32.18 8.22 -19.76
N ALA A 818 31.55 7.61 -18.76
CA ALA A 818 30.12 7.36 -18.72
C ALA A 818 29.42 8.36 -17.79
N LEU A 819 28.28 8.91 -18.21
CA LEU A 819 27.46 9.79 -17.41
C LEU A 819 26.17 9.10 -16.98
N PHE A 820 25.85 9.16 -15.69
CA PHE A 820 24.61 8.64 -15.11
C PHE A 820 23.71 9.77 -14.59
N VAL A 821 22.40 9.64 -14.82
CA VAL A 821 21.35 10.54 -14.31
C VAL A 821 20.80 10.11 -12.94
N LEU A 822 21.19 8.93 -12.45
CA LEU A 822 20.91 8.44 -11.10
C LEU A 822 22.23 8.05 -10.41
N ASN A 823 22.18 7.83 -9.09
CA ASN A 823 23.34 7.38 -8.31
C ASN A 823 23.95 6.12 -8.92
N SER A 824 25.28 6.09 -9.03
CA SER A 824 25.99 4.89 -9.49
C SER A 824 25.78 3.73 -8.50
N THR A 825 25.38 2.58 -9.04
CA THR A 825 25.35 1.29 -8.35
C THR A 825 26.45 0.35 -8.83
N VAL A 826 27.25 0.79 -9.80
CA VAL A 826 28.39 0.06 -10.36
C VAL A 826 29.70 0.72 -9.94
N THR A 827 30.74 -0.09 -9.80
CA THR A 827 32.09 0.38 -9.47
C THR A 827 32.81 0.81 -10.74
N PRO A 828 33.54 1.94 -10.74
CA PRO A 828 34.43 2.28 -11.85
C PRO A 828 35.40 1.14 -12.17
N THR A 829 35.46 0.73 -13.43
CA THR A 829 36.48 -0.22 -13.92
C THR A 829 37.78 0.53 -14.20
N GLU A 830 38.93 -0.12 -14.00
CA GLU A 830 40.24 0.50 -14.24
C GLU A 830 40.33 1.14 -15.63
N GLY A 831 40.73 2.41 -15.67
CA GLY A 831 40.84 3.20 -16.90
C GLY A 831 39.52 3.71 -17.48
N LYS A 832 38.40 3.64 -16.74
CA LYS A 832 37.10 4.20 -17.16
C LYS A 832 36.56 5.15 -16.09
N GLU A 833 36.04 6.29 -16.51
CA GLU A 833 35.50 7.30 -15.62
C GLU A 833 33.98 7.25 -15.54
N ILE A 834 33.44 7.56 -14.35
CA ILE A 834 32.01 7.71 -14.12
C ILE A 834 31.76 9.14 -13.63
N ALA A 835 30.84 9.82 -14.30
CA ALA A 835 30.30 11.11 -13.90
C ALA A 835 28.82 10.96 -13.55
N GLN A 836 28.35 11.78 -12.61
CA GLN A 836 26.94 11.81 -12.22
C GLN A 836 26.40 13.24 -12.32
N VAL A 837 25.31 13.41 -13.07
CA VAL A 837 24.63 14.70 -13.17
C VAL A 837 23.55 14.81 -12.10
N PHE A 838 23.46 16.00 -11.49
CA PHE A 838 22.30 16.41 -10.70
C PHE A 838 21.74 17.70 -11.31
N ALA A 839 20.54 17.62 -11.87
CA ALA A 839 19.90 18.72 -12.55
C ALA A 839 19.15 19.62 -11.56
N GLY A 840 19.74 20.78 -11.27
CA GLY A 840 19.12 21.84 -10.49
C GLY A 840 19.75 23.17 -10.85
N SER A 841 18.93 24.17 -11.15
CA SER A 841 19.35 25.54 -11.48
C SER A 841 20.14 26.20 -10.34
N THR A 842 19.89 25.79 -9.10
CA THR A 842 20.58 26.27 -7.89
C THR A 842 21.73 25.36 -7.43
N ASN A 843 22.04 24.28 -8.17
CA ASN A 843 23.20 23.45 -7.83
C ASN A 843 24.48 24.26 -8.09
N PRO A 844 25.45 24.33 -7.14
CA PRO A 844 26.69 25.08 -7.34
C PRO A 844 27.49 24.65 -8.58
N ASN A 845 27.38 23.39 -9.00
CA ASN A 845 28.04 22.91 -10.21
C ASN A 845 27.40 23.44 -11.51
N ASN A 846 26.22 24.03 -11.43
CA ASN A 846 25.41 24.54 -12.54
C ASN A 846 25.24 26.07 -12.50
N GLU A 847 25.73 26.74 -11.46
CA GLU A 847 25.41 28.12 -11.07
C GLU A 847 25.74 29.19 -12.14
N GLN A 848 26.62 28.87 -13.10
CA GLN A 848 26.92 29.74 -14.25
C GLN A 848 26.43 29.16 -15.59
N LEU A 849 26.38 27.83 -15.69
CA LEU A 849 26.09 27.12 -16.93
C LEU A 849 24.61 27.21 -17.31
N ILE A 850 23.72 27.04 -16.32
CA ILE A 850 22.27 26.98 -16.56
C ILE A 850 21.65 28.37 -16.74
N PRO A 851 21.96 29.38 -15.90
CA PRO A 851 21.45 30.74 -16.11
C PRO A 851 21.75 31.29 -17.51
N SER A 852 23.02 31.26 -17.94
CA SER A 852 23.42 31.75 -19.28
C SER A 852 22.79 30.95 -20.42
N PHE A 853 22.62 29.64 -20.27
CA PHE A 853 21.95 28.84 -21.29
C PHE A 853 20.48 29.23 -21.44
N TYR A 854 19.70 29.24 -20.34
CA TYR A 854 18.27 29.54 -20.40
C TYR A 854 17.99 30.98 -20.81
N HIS A 855 18.67 31.94 -20.18
CA HIS A 855 18.44 33.36 -20.42
C HIS A 855 18.87 33.76 -21.84
N ASP A 856 20.09 33.39 -22.25
CA ASP A 856 20.68 33.95 -23.47
C ASP A 856 20.49 33.08 -24.72
N HIS A 857 20.33 31.76 -24.58
CA HIS A 857 20.46 30.83 -25.72
C HIS A 857 19.23 29.98 -26.02
N VAL A 858 18.50 29.48 -25.01
CA VAL A 858 17.42 28.49 -25.24
C VAL A 858 16.33 29.05 -26.16
N HIS A 859 15.97 30.33 -26.01
CA HIS A 859 15.00 30.99 -26.90
C HIS A 859 15.40 30.84 -28.38
N GLY A 860 16.64 31.21 -28.72
CA GLY A 860 17.16 31.11 -30.08
C GLY A 860 17.31 29.66 -30.56
N PHE A 861 17.60 28.71 -29.65
CA PHE A 861 17.67 27.28 -29.98
C PHE A 861 16.29 26.72 -30.38
N LEU A 862 15.23 27.17 -29.69
CA LEU A 862 13.85 26.83 -30.03
C LEU A 862 13.42 27.46 -31.37
N GLU A 863 13.80 28.71 -31.63
CA GLU A 863 13.51 29.39 -32.90
C GLU A 863 14.17 28.68 -34.09
N LYS A 864 15.46 28.35 -33.96
CA LYS A 864 16.25 27.63 -34.98
C LYS A 864 15.86 26.16 -35.12
N GLY A 865 15.09 25.61 -34.19
CA GLY A 865 14.69 24.19 -34.20
C GLY A 865 15.81 23.23 -33.79
N PHE A 866 16.83 23.72 -33.08
CA PHE A 866 17.87 22.89 -32.48
C PHE A 866 17.34 22.09 -31.29
N ILE A 867 16.35 22.65 -30.59
CA ILE A 867 15.59 21.96 -29.56
C ILE A 867 14.13 21.90 -29.99
N ILE A 868 13.58 20.69 -29.95
CA ILE A 868 12.19 20.37 -30.22
C ILE A 868 11.62 19.81 -28.92
N PRO A 869 10.55 20.43 -28.37
CA PRO A 869 9.89 19.95 -27.16
C PRO A 869 9.39 18.50 -27.26
N ASN A 870 9.20 17.85 -26.11
CA ASN A 870 8.61 16.51 -26.09
C ASN A 870 7.12 16.57 -26.48
N ARG A 871 6.58 15.44 -26.93
CA ARG A 871 5.13 15.30 -27.13
C ARG A 871 4.41 15.38 -25.79
N VAL A 872 3.30 16.12 -25.75
CA VAL A 872 2.52 16.35 -24.54
C VAL A 872 1.27 15.48 -24.50
N GLU A 873 0.92 15.02 -23.31
CA GLU A 873 -0.43 14.64 -22.93
C GLU A 873 -0.90 15.57 -21.81
N VAL A 874 -1.97 16.32 -22.06
CA VAL A 874 -2.57 17.20 -21.05
C VAL A 874 -3.53 16.38 -20.20
N LEU A 875 -3.28 16.37 -18.89
CA LEU A 875 -4.09 15.69 -17.90
C LEU A 875 -5.35 16.50 -17.58
N PRO A 876 -6.53 15.87 -17.45
CA PRO A 876 -7.74 16.56 -17.02
C PRO A 876 -7.66 16.95 -15.53
N ASN A 877 -8.53 17.89 -15.10
CA ASN A 877 -8.73 18.28 -13.69
C ASN A 877 -7.57 19.04 -13.02
N GLY A 878 -6.76 19.77 -13.80
CA GLY A 878 -5.70 20.64 -13.26
C GLY A 878 -4.74 19.94 -12.29
N LEU A 879 -4.53 20.52 -11.11
CA LEU A 879 -3.61 19.97 -10.10
C LEU A 879 -4.03 18.59 -9.58
N ALA A 880 -5.33 18.30 -9.52
CA ALA A 880 -5.81 16.97 -9.13
C ALA A 880 -5.41 15.91 -10.17
N GLY A 881 -5.38 16.29 -11.46
CA GLY A 881 -4.90 15.43 -12.55
C GLY A 881 -3.42 15.06 -12.39
N ALA A 882 -2.58 15.97 -11.89
CA ALA A 882 -1.16 15.72 -11.67
C ALA A 882 -0.92 14.50 -10.77
N ILE A 883 -1.74 14.32 -9.73
CA ILE A 883 -1.64 13.20 -8.78
C ILE A 883 -1.76 11.85 -9.52
N GLU A 884 -2.73 11.73 -10.41
CA GLU A 884 -2.92 10.52 -11.21
C GLU A 884 -1.81 10.35 -12.26
N GLY A 885 -1.36 11.45 -12.85
CA GLY A 885 -0.21 11.43 -13.77
C GLY A 885 1.07 10.92 -13.10
N LEU A 886 1.31 11.29 -11.84
CA LEU A 886 2.47 10.83 -11.09
C LEU A 886 2.42 9.32 -10.82
N LYS A 887 1.24 8.77 -10.52
CA LYS A 887 1.05 7.31 -10.38
C LYS A 887 1.33 6.58 -11.69
N ARG A 888 0.91 7.13 -12.83
CA ARG A 888 1.21 6.56 -14.15
C ARG A 888 2.72 6.57 -14.45
N LEU A 889 3.43 7.62 -14.03
CA LEU A 889 4.89 7.69 -14.15
C LEU A 889 5.59 6.68 -13.23
N GLU A 890 5.10 6.51 -12.00
CA GLU A 890 5.62 5.51 -11.06
C GLU A 890 5.42 4.08 -11.58
N ALA A 891 4.28 3.80 -12.19
CA ALA A 891 3.93 2.50 -12.74
C ALA A 891 4.55 2.19 -14.12
N ASP A 892 5.45 3.04 -14.63
CA ASP A 892 6.07 2.93 -15.97
C ASP A 892 5.05 2.82 -17.13
N GLN A 893 3.92 3.52 -16.99
CA GLN A 893 2.82 3.49 -17.97
C GLN A 893 2.87 4.61 -19.01
N VAL A 894 3.93 5.43 -18.99
CA VAL A 894 4.09 6.58 -19.88
C VAL A 894 5.26 6.33 -20.82
N SER A 895 4.99 6.32 -22.13
CA SER A 895 6.00 6.05 -23.15
C SER A 895 6.06 7.17 -24.17
N ARG A 896 7.22 7.85 -24.23
CA ARG A 896 7.51 8.94 -25.20
C ARG A 896 6.49 10.09 -25.16
N LEU A 897 5.98 10.38 -23.96
CA LEU A 897 5.08 11.48 -23.67
C LEU A 897 5.55 12.19 -22.40
N LYS A 898 5.31 13.50 -22.36
CA LYS A 898 5.40 14.29 -21.14
C LYS A 898 3.97 14.57 -20.68
N LEU A 899 3.66 14.20 -19.44
CA LEU A 899 2.36 14.53 -18.86
C LEU A 899 2.40 15.97 -18.36
N VAL A 900 1.33 16.71 -18.61
CA VAL A 900 1.18 18.12 -18.24
C VAL A 900 -0.10 18.32 -17.46
N ALA A 901 -0.02 19.05 -16.35
CA ALA A 901 -1.17 19.55 -15.61
C ALA A 901 -1.28 21.07 -15.80
N ARG A 902 -2.52 21.57 -15.91
CA ARG A 902 -2.83 22.99 -16.05
C ARG A 902 -3.44 23.54 -14.76
N PRO A 903 -2.67 24.20 -13.88
CA PRO A 903 -3.13 24.55 -12.53
C PRO A 903 -4.43 25.39 -12.49
N GLN A 904 -4.68 26.18 -13.52
CA GLN A 904 -5.88 26.99 -13.73
C GLN A 904 -7.16 26.16 -13.96
N GLU A 905 -7.05 24.90 -14.35
CA GLU A 905 -8.18 23.98 -14.54
C GLU A 905 -8.58 23.25 -13.23
N THR A 906 -7.98 23.64 -12.10
CA THR A 906 -8.32 23.10 -10.77
C THR A 906 -9.63 23.72 -10.29
N LEU A 907 -10.66 22.87 -10.15
CA LEU A 907 -12.01 23.23 -9.68
C LEU A 907 -12.03 23.71 -8.23
#